data_AF-A0A1J0VYP2-F1
#
_entry.id   AF-A0A1J0VYP2-F1
#
_cell.length_a   1.000
_cell.length_b   1.000
_cell.length_c   1.000
_cell.angle_alpha   90.00
_cell.angle_beta   90.00
_cell.angle_gamma   90.00
#
_symmetry.space_group_name_H-M   'P 1'
#
loop_
_entity.id
_entity.type
_entity.pdbx_description
1 polymer ?
#
loop_
_entity_poly.entity_id
_entity_poly.type
_entity_poly.pdbx_seq_one_letter_code
_entity_poly.pdbx_strand_id
1 'polypeptide(L)'
;MTLLRKLISIPTSVGDSDFVVKASEGADLTNYVVTDQLRLSFGEALTMVGHAVNTRRSQAKFLHGSFGSGKSHFMSVLREILRHNTAAREVPGLAEPIADADDWLQGRKVLCLTFHMLSARSVEQAVLEGYLNQITALHPEAELPAVHQSDSMLVNAAEHRKDLGDEKFFAKLAGGGAPNAPGTGLAAAVAKQHGWTPERYDAAVASPPGTKERDSLVSALTTAFYKGSVRSGEYLDLDTGLQVITRHAQSLSYDVVVLFLDELILWLSTRISDTTFVTTEGAKLNKLVESSDTARPLPLVSFVSRQRDLEEFLGPQVGGTERDVLAAVMRSVQGRFGSDIVLADTNLPEITERRLLRPGTAEVPAEQARGIIDQAFEAVRNNREVWDVLLSGAQYDDAGVGSDRLTFRRLYPFSPALVASLVALSQALQRERTALRVMTELLVQRRDRLAVNDLIGVAELFEPLVLRGELPDRAKLKQQFQAARDTYLQKLRPLVLALNNVTEAQSATSEDFQRDDRLVRTLLLGALVPEVPALHTLTASRLHALNFGSIKAPVPGWEAQIVIGQLTKLAADAGELQRTDGPDPVFSLKLSTVNYDRLLDLVPDRETTTGVLQSLVRDMVCAGIGIPSGEGTFGDLTYQRDWRGRRQQVIVTFANVRDNVNFPDSALYATGETWRVVVDYPFDIGGNRRDDLARIEQLDRGSRTVFWLPYFITEELHTRLTQLARINYLLGSGGNGDRLSNLATDWSVADRQAGKTYLQDRQRHLRAALSDGLRRAYGVVRAQATDTDVEPDDVGVLHTLAEGAALGDLRGGTFDAAFANLTADLLKWSYPGEPNLPEDERPVTRAELNKVLEYARGAAADEARRAKVETTSDKSTVKRISNHLRLGELTENIYVLNNNTCWWSNHLLQAAARAGYTDDYPVQVLRDLLERPARGFDRDLQNLILAVFALEQGLAWYQGTSRFAVQAVQQVTDALVLRRPAMPEPASWARAVERAKPIFGEALPGYLNPTTLAEFGTTIRRIAAQYHDPTVRLIEQLTEHAAILGIDADARTGRLATAKRVARVLRDINGESDDVVVVGLVAEADFGSADDIAASTAFKQAQRVCEALGRARWTLLSAMVDKAAADERAALIVTELRDAARREQNVAELSGALERAVTSTEQLLAMQPPPSITLPTTNPAQPIEPLVPSDSGKAVSDPEEHPKQSGGGTQPAVGRSREVTDKVAAQAVLGEIESLIAAGARVRISWEVLP
;
A
#
# COMPACT_ATOMS: atom_id res chain seq x y z
N MET A 1 -15.68 26.06 -38.55
CA MET A 1 -16.33 24.96 -37.81
C MET A 1 -17.78 24.87 -38.24
N THR A 2 -18.35 23.67 -38.30
CA THR A 2 -19.79 23.48 -38.53
C THR A 2 -20.49 23.46 -37.17
N LEU A 3 -21.62 24.16 -37.00
CA LEU A 3 -22.44 24.11 -35.79
C LEU A 3 -23.50 23.02 -35.88
N LEU A 4 -23.76 22.31 -34.78
CA LEU A 4 -24.67 21.16 -34.77
C LEU A 4 -26.10 21.51 -35.20
N ARG A 5 -26.58 22.73 -34.87
CA ARG A 5 -27.88 23.29 -35.29
C ARG A 5 -28.13 23.36 -36.80
N LYS A 6 -27.11 23.13 -37.64
CA LYS A 6 -27.27 23.03 -39.11
C LYS A 6 -27.62 21.62 -39.59
N LEU A 7 -27.28 20.60 -38.79
CA LEU A 7 -27.39 19.18 -39.16
C LEU A 7 -28.55 18.46 -38.48
N ILE A 8 -29.01 18.95 -37.33
CA ILE A 8 -30.21 18.47 -36.62
C ILE A 8 -31.11 19.66 -36.23
N SER A 9 -32.41 19.41 -36.10
CA SER A 9 -33.40 20.43 -35.76
C SER A 9 -33.44 20.76 -34.25
N ILE A 10 -32.61 21.71 -33.81
CA ILE A 10 -32.61 22.18 -32.41
C ILE A 10 -33.64 23.32 -32.21
N PRO A 11 -34.64 23.18 -31.31
CA PRO A 11 -35.64 24.20 -31.04
C PRO A 11 -35.02 25.48 -30.43
N THR A 12 -35.80 26.57 -30.38
CA THR A 12 -35.37 27.84 -29.78
C THR A 12 -35.65 27.96 -28.28
N SER A 13 -36.58 27.15 -27.77
CA SER A 13 -37.10 27.17 -26.40
C SER A 13 -37.73 25.81 -26.06
N VAL A 14 -38.05 25.57 -24.78
CA VAL A 14 -38.69 24.34 -24.29
C VAL A 14 -39.93 24.73 -23.48
N GLY A 15 -41.09 24.17 -23.79
CA GLY A 15 -42.31 24.34 -23.00
C GLY A 15 -42.57 23.17 -22.05
N ASP A 16 -43.28 23.41 -20.95
CA ASP A 16 -43.70 22.35 -20.02
C ASP A 16 -44.76 21.41 -20.63
N SER A 17 -45.52 21.90 -21.62
CA SER A 17 -46.54 21.15 -22.36
C SER A 17 -45.99 20.03 -23.25
N ASP A 18 -44.74 20.12 -23.69
CA ASP A 18 -44.27 19.43 -24.90
C ASP A 18 -43.94 17.93 -24.65
N PHE A 19 -44.14 17.46 -23.43
CA PHE A 19 -43.70 16.15 -22.93
C PHE A 19 -44.73 15.39 -22.07
N VAL A 20 -45.97 15.87 -21.93
CA VAL A 20 -47.01 15.26 -21.07
C VAL A 20 -48.21 14.78 -21.90
N VAL A 21 -48.67 13.54 -21.69
CA VAL A 21 -49.79 12.91 -22.43
C VAL A 21 -50.71 12.17 -21.44
N LYS A 22 -52.03 12.41 -21.49
CA LYS A 22 -53.02 11.75 -20.62
C LYS A 22 -53.65 10.51 -21.26
N ALA A 23 -53.92 9.47 -20.46
CA ALA A 23 -54.56 8.23 -20.90
C ALA A 23 -56.02 8.40 -21.39
N SER A 24 -56.68 9.51 -21.06
CA SER A 24 -58.04 9.85 -21.46
C SER A 24 -58.14 10.59 -22.80
N GLU A 25 -57.03 11.12 -23.32
CA GLU A 25 -56.98 11.95 -24.53
C GLU A 25 -56.64 11.10 -25.77
N GLY A 26 -56.64 11.71 -26.96
CA GLY A 26 -56.20 11.05 -28.19
C GLY A 26 -54.69 10.80 -28.17
N ALA A 27 -54.24 9.64 -28.65
CA ALA A 27 -52.82 9.34 -28.75
C ALA A 27 -52.16 10.18 -29.86
N ASP A 28 -51.02 10.82 -29.57
CA ASP A 28 -50.10 11.22 -30.64
C ASP A 28 -49.44 9.96 -31.21
N LEU A 29 -49.94 9.51 -32.36
CA LEU A 29 -49.43 8.37 -33.11
C LEU A 29 -48.28 8.77 -34.06
N THR A 30 -48.06 10.07 -34.30
CA THR A 30 -47.08 10.57 -35.28
C THR A 30 -45.67 10.57 -34.71
N ASN A 31 -45.53 10.91 -33.42
CA ASN A 31 -44.23 10.94 -32.72
C ASN A 31 -44.00 9.72 -31.81
N TYR A 32 -44.89 8.73 -31.82
CA TYR A 32 -44.73 7.53 -30.98
C TYR A 32 -43.65 6.59 -31.52
N VAL A 33 -42.62 6.36 -30.72
CA VAL A 33 -41.49 5.49 -31.07
C VAL A 33 -41.70 4.13 -30.44
N VAL A 34 -42.00 3.14 -31.27
CA VAL A 34 -42.07 1.73 -30.87
C VAL A 34 -40.68 1.11 -31.01
N THR A 35 -40.23 0.49 -29.92
CA THR A 35 -39.00 -0.32 -29.82
C THR A 35 -39.36 -1.79 -29.69
N ASP A 36 -38.38 -2.69 -29.81
CA ASP A 36 -38.62 -4.14 -29.69
C ASP A 36 -39.19 -4.56 -28.33
N GLN A 37 -38.78 -3.90 -27.23
CA GLN A 37 -39.41 -4.15 -25.93
C GLN A 37 -40.88 -3.72 -25.93
N LEU A 38 -41.19 -2.52 -26.43
CA LEU A 38 -42.58 -2.03 -26.48
C LEU A 38 -43.44 -2.93 -27.37
N ARG A 39 -42.92 -3.40 -28.52
CA ARG A 39 -43.54 -4.39 -29.40
C ARG A 39 -43.93 -5.66 -28.63
N LEU A 40 -43.01 -6.21 -27.82
CA LEU A 40 -43.30 -7.36 -26.94
C LEU A 40 -44.32 -7.04 -25.85
N SER A 41 -44.24 -5.87 -25.19
CA SER A 41 -45.21 -5.45 -24.16
C SER A 41 -46.63 -5.27 -24.72
N PHE A 42 -46.78 -4.75 -25.96
CA PHE A 42 -48.07 -4.69 -26.65
C PHE A 42 -48.56 -6.11 -26.99
N GLY A 43 -47.69 -7.00 -27.45
CA GLY A 43 -48.02 -8.41 -27.70
C GLY A 43 -48.52 -9.14 -26.44
N GLU A 44 -47.86 -8.95 -25.29
CA GLU A 44 -48.29 -9.50 -24.01
C GLU A 44 -49.66 -8.94 -23.58
N ALA A 45 -49.86 -7.62 -23.70
CA ALA A 45 -51.12 -6.98 -23.36
C ALA A 45 -52.30 -7.43 -24.25
N LEU A 46 -52.07 -7.58 -25.57
CA LEU A 46 -53.08 -8.09 -26.50
C LEU A 46 -53.38 -9.57 -26.27
N THR A 47 -52.35 -10.39 -26.00
CA THR A 47 -52.48 -11.81 -25.64
C THR A 47 -53.27 -11.99 -24.35
N MET A 48 -53.05 -11.15 -23.35
CA MET A 48 -53.80 -11.13 -22.09
C MET A 48 -55.31 -10.92 -22.33
N VAL A 49 -55.68 -9.93 -23.17
CA VAL A 49 -57.09 -9.67 -23.52
C VAL A 49 -57.69 -10.86 -24.29
N GLY A 50 -56.97 -11.39 -25.29
CA GLY A 50 -57.42 -12.57 -26.04
C GLY A 50 -57.62 -13.82 -25.17
N HIS A 51 -56.73 -14.04 -24.19
CA HIS A 51 -56.90 -15.12 -23.21
C HIS A 51 -58.13 -14.90 -22.31
N ALA A 52 -58.44 -13.65 -21.94
CA ALA A 52 -59.65 -13.33 -21.16
C ALA A 52 -60.93 -13.60 -21.96
N VAL A 53 -60.97 -13.21 -23.24
CA VAL A 53 -62.06 -13.51 -24.18
C VAL A 53 -62.26 -15.02 -24.31
N ASN A 54 -61.19 -15.76 -24.63
CA ASN A 54 -61.26 -17.19 -24.92
C ASN A 54 -61.58 -18.05 -23.70
N THR A 55 -61.12 -17.68 -22.50
CA THR A 55 -61.40 -18.43 -21.26
C THR A 55 -62.61 -17.93 -20.48
N ARG A 56 -63.17 -16.76 -20.84
CA ARG A 56 -64.17 -15.99 -20.07
C ARG A 56 -63.77 -15.71 -18.62
N ARG A 57 -62.47 -15.66 -18.31
CA ARG A 57 -61.94 -15.30 -16.98
C ARG A 57 -61.50 -13.85 -16.98
N SER A 58 -61.78 -13.16 -15.87
CA SER A 58 -61.27 -11.80 -15.66
C SER A 58 -59.79 -11.85 -15.30
N GLN A 59 -59.05 -10.81 -15.67
CA GLN A 59 -57.61 -10.69 -15.45
C GLN A 59 -57.26 -9.24 -15.11
N ALA A 60 -56.17 -9.03 -14.39
CA ALA A 60 -55.58 -7.71 -14.19
C ALA A 60 -54.06 -7.82 -14.22
N LYS A 61 -53.37 -6.75 -14.66
CA LYS A 61 -51.91 -6.61 -14.65
C LYS A 61 -51.54 -5.18 -14.31
N PHE A 62 -50.44 -4.99 -13.60
CA PHE A 62 -49.82 -3.68 -13.46
C PHE A 62 -48.99 -3.35 -14.70
N LEU A 63 -49.05 -2.10 -15.13
CA LEU A 63 -48.08 -1.50 -16.06
C LEU A 63 -47.02 -0.81 -15.20
N HIS A 64 -45.83 -1.42 -15.13
CA HIS A 64 -44.72 -0.95 -14.30
C HIS A 64 -43.70 -0.15 -15.13
N GLY A 65 -43.04 0.82 -14.50
CA GLY A 65 -41.95 1.61 -15.08
C GLY A 65 -41.81 2.96 -14.38
N SER A 66 -40.75 3.72 -14.63
CA SER A 66 -40.47 4.97 -13.90
C SER A 66 -41.37 6.15 -14.29
N PHE A 67 -41.14 7.33 -13.70
CA PHE A 67 -41.85 8.54 -14.10
C PHE A 67 -41.40 8.97 -15.51
N GLY A 68 -42.35 9.04 -16.45
CA GLY A 68 -42.06 9.35 -17.86
C GLY A 68 -41.80 8.13 -18.75
N SER A 69 -41.83 6.89 -18.24
CA SER A 69 -41.66 5.65 -19.02
C SER A 69 -42.77 5.34 -20.05
N GLY A 70 -43.66 6.30 -20.32
CA GLY A 70 -44.69 6.21 -21.36
C GLY A 70 -45.99 5.49 -20.99
N LYS A 71 -46.19 5.03 -19.75
CA LYS A 71 -47.38 4.26 -19.29
C LYS A 71 -48.73 4.77 -19.85
N SER A 72 -49.05 6.06 -19.66
CA SER A 72 -50.32 6.64 -20.12
C SER A 72 -50.43 6.72 -21.65
N HIS A 73 -49.30 6.91 -22.36
CA HIS A 73 -49.24 6.89 -23.83
C HIS A 73 -49.42 5.45 -24.36
N PHE A 74 -48.79 4.46 -23.71
CA PHE A 74 -48.96 3.03 -23.99
C PHE A 74 -50.43 2.59 -23.82
N MET A 75 -51.09 3.01 -22.73
CA MET A 75 -52.53 2.75 -22.53
C MET A 75 -53.38 3.40 -23.62
N SER A 76 -53.11 4.65 -24.01
CA SER A 76 -53.82 5.30 -25.12
C SER A 76 -53.63 4.56 -26.45
N VAL A 77 -52.41 4.13 -26.79
CA VAL A 77 -52.15 3.37 -28.04
C VAL A 77 -52.84 2.00 -28.02
N LEU A 78 -52.77 1.27 -26.90
CA LEU A 78 -53.45 -0.01 -26.74
C LEU A 78 -54.98 0.12 -26.86
N ARG A 79 -55.55 1.20 -26.30
CA ARG A 79 -56.98 1.55 -26.45
C ARG A 79 -57.36 1.78 -27.92
N GLU A 80 -56.54 2.47 -28.70
CA GLU A 80 -56.83 2.71 -30.11
C GLU A 80 -56.72 1.43 -30.97
N ILE A 81 -55.76 0.54 -30.67
CA ILE A 81 -55.65 -0.78 -31.31
C ILE A 81 -56.91 -1.63 -31.05
N LEU A 82 -57.32 -1.74 -29.77
CA LEU A 82 -58.52 -2.49 -29.35
C LEU A 82 -59.84 -1.91 -29.87
N ARG A 83 -59.84 -0.63 -30.29
CA ARG A 83 -60.96 0.04 -30.98
C ARG A 83 -60.90 -0.07 -32.51
N HIS A 84 -59.96 -0.83 -33.07
CA HIS A 84 -59.71 -0.98 -34.51
C HIS A 84 -59.39 0.33 -35.25
N ASN A 85 -58.78 1.32 -34.58
CA ASN A 85 -58.36 2.57 -35.21
C ASN A 85 -57.31 2.32 -36.30
N THR A 86 -57.57 2.74 -37.54
CA THR A 86 -56.69 2.49 -38.69
C THR A 86 -55.32 3.16 -38.52
N ALA A 87 -55.27 4.40 -38.03
CA ALA A 87 -54.02 5.12 -37.81
C ALA A 87 -53.14 4.45 -36.74
N ALA A 88 -53.74 3.75 -35.78
CA ALA A 88 -52.99 2.99 -34.77
C ALA A 88 -52.41 1.68 -35.33
N ARG A 89 -53.06 1.09 -36.36
CA ARG A 89 -52.56 -0.09 -37.09
C ARG A 89 -51.42 0.25 -38.07
N GLU A 90 -51.35 1.50 -38.53
CA GLU A 90 -50.30 2.00 -39.42
C GLU A 90 -48.98 2.36 -38.69
N VAL A 91 -48.96 2.35 -37.34
CA VAL A 91 -47.77 2.68 -36.54
C VAL A 91 -46.64 1.67 -36.80
N PRO A 92 -45.46 2.11 -37.29
CA PRO A 92 -44.34 1.22 -37.56
C PRO A 92 -43.88 0.47 -36.30
N GLY A 93 -43.79 -0.86 -36.41
CA GLY A 93 -43.37 -1.76 -35.33
C GLY A 93 -44.50 -2.48 -34.58
N LEU A 94 -45.79 -2.13 -34.81
CA LEU A 94 -46.92 -2.81 -34.16
C LEU A 94 -47.65 -3.83 -35.06
N ALA A 95 -47.33 -3.89 -36.35
CA ALA A 95 -48.01 -4.75 -37.32
C ALA A 95 -48.02 -6.24 -36.95
N GLU A 96 -46.94 -6.75 -36.34
CA GLU A 96 -46.78 -8.14 -35.90
C GLU A 96 -47.66 -8.45 -34.66
N PRO A 97 -47.53 -7.76 -33.50
CA PRO A 97 -48.46 -7.92 -32.38
C PRO A 97 -49.94 -7.72 -32.72
N ILE A 98 -50.25 -6.88 -33.72
CA ILE A 98 -51.63 -6.65 -34.17
C ILE A 98 -52.12 -7.81 -35.05
N ALA A 99 -51.27 -8.39 -35.90
CA ALA A 99 -51.61 -9.57 -36.69
C ALA A 99 -51.84 -10.80 -35.80
N ASP A 100 -50.96 -11.04 -34.81
CA ASP A 100 -51.13 -12.11 -33.81
C ASP A 100 -52.40 -11.92 -32.95
N ALA A 101 -52.84 -10.68 -32.76
CA ALA A 101 -54.07 -10.37 -32.03
C ALA A 101 -55.34 -10.49 -32.89
N ASP A 102 -55.26 -10.26 -34.20
CA ASP A 102 -56.44 -10.33 -35.09
C ASP A 102 -57.10 -11.71 -35.12
N ASP A 103 -56.35 -12.78 -34.87
CA ASP A 103 -56.84 -14.17 -34.67
C ASP A 103 -57.99 -14.28 -33.64
N TRP A 104 -58.03 -13.40 -32.64
CA TRP A 104 -59.15 -13.31 -31.67
C TRP A 104 -59.92 -11.98 -31.75
N LEU A 105 -59.25 -10.88 -32.15
CA LEU A 105 -59.79 -9.52 -32.14
C LEU A 105 -60.68 -9.25 -33.35
N GLN A 106 -60.47 -9.92 -34.49
CA GLN A 106 -61.26 -9.69 -35.71
C GLN A 106 -62.74 -10.02 -35.49
N GLY A 107 -63.61 -9.02 -35.70
CA GLY A 107 -65.06 -9.17 -35.55
C GLY A 107 -65.58 -9.17 -34.11
N ARG A 108 -64.73 -8.94 -33.10
CA ARG A 108 -65.13 -8.76 -31.70
C ARG A 108 -65.34 -7.30 -31.35
N LYS A 109 -66.22 -7.04 -30.37
CA LYS A 109 -66.52 -5.70 -29.87
C LYS A 109 -65.97 -5.54 -28.45
N VAL A 110 -64.89 -4.77 -28.31
CA VAL A 110 -64.22 -4.49 -27.02
C VAL A 110 -64.77 -3.20 -26.41
N LEU A 111 -65.18 -3.23 -25.14
CA LEU A 111 -65.55 -2.02 -24.38
C LEU A 111 -64.34 -1.48 -23.63
N CYS A 112 -63.57 -0.58 -24.26
CA CYS A 112 -62.45 0.11 -23.61
C CYS A 112 -62.91 1.34 -22.82
N LEU A 113 -62.73 1.30 -21.49
CA LEU A 113 -63.08 2.34 -20.53
C LEU A 113 -61.80 2.89 -19.85
N THR A 114 -61.70 4.20 -19.71
CA THR A 114 -60.56 4.88 -19.09
C THR A 114 -60.98 5.62 -17.82
N PHE A 115 -60.20 5.50 -16.76
CA PHE A 115 -60.46 6.10 -15.45
C PHE A 115 -59.18 6.78 -14.92
N HIS A 116 -59.36 7.92 -14.26
CA HIS A 116 -58.26 8.66 -13.63
C HIS A 116 -58.59 8.85 -12.15
N MET A 117 -57.75 8.28 -11.27
CA MET A 117 -58.16 8.02 -9.89
C MET A 117 -57.98 9.19 -8.92
N LEU A 118 -57.11 10.18 -9.22
CA LEU A 118 -56.69 11.21 -8.24
C LEU A 118 -57.85 11.98 -7.58
N SER A 119 -58.95 12.21 -8.31
CA SER A 119 -60.13 12.94 -7.84
C SER A 119 -61.23 12.06 -7.20
N ALA A 120 -61.06 10.73 -7.14
CA ALA A 120 -62.09 9.81 -6.67
C ALA A 120 -62.25 9.80 -5.13
N ARG A 121 -63.46 9.45 -4.66
CA ARG A 121 -63.73 9.21 -3.23
C ARG A 121 -63.55 7.74 -2.84
N SER A 122 -64.03 6.79 -3.65
CA SER A 122 -63.81 5.34 -3.51
C SER A 122 -63.65 4.66 -4.87
N VAL A 123 -63.22 3.38 -4.88
CA VAL A 123 -63.13 2.57 -6.10
C VAL A 123 -64.49 2.31 -6.74
N GLU A 124 -65.55 2.09 -5.95
CA GLU A 124 -66.93 1.93 -6.47
C GLU A 124 -67.38 3.17 -7.23
N GLN A 125 -67.16 4.37 -6.66
CA GLN A 125 -67.51 5.60 -7.35
C GLN A 125 -66.75 5.70 -8.68
N ALA A 126 -65.42 5.57 -8.66
CA ALA A 126 -64.60 5.73 -9.86
C ALA A 126 -65.01 4.77 -10.99
N VAL A 127 -65.26 3.50 -10.67
CA VAL A 127 -65.57 2.47 -11.67
C VAL A 127 -67.04 2.49 -12.10
N LEU A 128 -68.00 2.65 -11.18
CA LEU A 128 -69.43 2.55 -11.50
C LEU A 128 -69.98 3.88 -12.06
N GLU A 129 -69.63 5.03 -11.46
CA GLU A 129 -69.96 6.36 -12.00
C GLU A 129 -69.22 6.57 -13.33
N GLY A 130 -67.94 6.19 -13.39
CA GLY A 130 -67.14 6.24 -14.62
C GLY A 130 -67.65 5.32 -15.73
N TYR A 131 -68.27 4.18 -15.40
CA TYR A 131 -68.97 3.34 -16.36
C TYR A 131 -70.24 4.02 -16.89
N LEU A 132 -71.10 4.56 -16.01
CA LEU A 132 -72.32 5.27 -16.42
C LEU A 132 -72.01 6.45 -17.34
N ASN A 133 -71.02 7.27 -16.96
CA ASN A 133 -70.60 8.44 -17.75
C ASN A 133 -70.08 8.05 -19.14
N GLN A 134 -69.26 7.00 -19.24
CA GLN A 134 -68.72 6.53 -20.53
C GLN A 134 -69.73 5.75 -21.36
N ILE A 135 -70.62 4.96 -20.76
CA ILE A 135 -71.63 4.20 -21.51
C ILE A 135 -72.74 5.12 -22.03
N THR A 136 -73.12 6.17 -21.30
CA THR A 136 -74.06 7.20 -21.78
C THR A 136 -73.49 7.96 -22.99
N ALA A 137 -72.18 8.22 -23.00
CA ALA A 137 -71.51 8.84 -24.14
C ALA A 137 -71.36 7.92 -25.38
N LEU A 138 -71.32 6.60 -25.17
CA LEU A 138 -71.17 5.60 -26.24
C LEU A 138 -72.52 5.04 -26.75
N HIS A 139 -73.55 4.99 -25.91
CA HIS A 139 -74.89 4.46 -26.19
C HIS A 139 -75.96 5.33 -25.49
N PRO A 140 -76.29 6.52 -26.02
CA PRO A 140 -77.21 7.45 -25.36
C PRO A 140 -78.65 6.95 -25.17
N GLU A 141 -79.06 5.91 -25.91
CA GLU A 141 -80.42 5.34 -25.90
C GLU A 141 -80.52 3.98 -25.16
N ALA A 142 -79.48 3.61 -24.39
CA ALA A 142 -79.48 2.39 -23.57
C ALA A 142 -80.12 2.62 -22.18
N GLU A 143 -80.89 1.64 -21.68
CA GLU A 143 -81.39 1.66 -20.30
C GLU A 143 -80.23 1.50 -19.30
N LEU A 144 -80.06 2.48 -18.41
CA LEU A 144 -78.92 2.52 -17.49
C LEU A 144 -79.03 1.43 -16.40
N PRO A 145 -77.93 0.73 -16.08
CA PRO A 145 -77.93 -0.30 -15.05
C PRO A 145 -78.09 0.27 -13.63
N ALA A 146 -78.92 -0.41 -12.83
CA ALA A 146 -79.13 -0.11 -11.41
C ALA A 146 -77.87 -0.43 -10.57
N VAL A 147 -77.07 0.59 -10.25
CA VAL A 147 -75.80 0.48 -9.51
C VAL A 147 -75.81 1.17 -8.14
N HIS A 148 -76.96 1.70 -7.68
CA HIS A 148 -77.11 2.34 -6.36
C HIS A 148 -77.90 1.46 -5.39
N GLN A 149 -77.63 1.54 -4.09
CA GLN A 149 -78.37 0.75 -3.09
C GLN A 149 -79.85 1.17 -2.98
N SER A 150 -80.14 2.43 -3.32
CA SER A 150 -81.50 2.96 -3.38
C SER A 150 -82.31 2.47 -4.59
N ASP A 151 -81.71 1.74 -5.55
CA ASP A 151 -82.44 1.08 -6.64
C ASP A 151 -83.09 -0.23 -6.13
N SER A 152 -82.29 -1.12 -5.51
CA SER A 152 -82.75 -2.44 -5.06
C SER A 152 -83.77 -2.39 -3.91
N MET A 153 -83.65 -1.40 -3.01
CA MET A 153 -84.64 -1.19 -1.95
C MET A 153 -86.05 -0.88 -2.47
N LEU A 154 -86.16 -0.21 -3.62
CA LEU A 154 -87.47 0.15 -4.21
C LEU A 154 -88.10 -1.03 -4.96
N VAL A 155 -87.29 -1.91 -5.56
CA VAL A 155 -87.76 -3.19 -6.13
C VAL A 155 -88.36 -4.08 -5.04
N ASN A 156 -87.63 -4.30 -3.95
CA ASN A 156 -88.10 -5.09 -2.81
C ASN A 156 -89.37 -4.50 -2.16
N ALA A 157 -89.50 -3.17 -2.16
CA ALA A 157 -90.68 -2.48 -1.66
C ALA A 157 -91.90 -2.65 -2.59
N ALA A 158 -91.70 -2.68 -3.91
CA ALA A 158 -92.76 -2.99 -4.87
C ALA A 158 -93.28 -4.44 -4.73
N GLU A 159 -92.39 -5.40 -4.44
CA GLU A 159 -92.79 -6.78 -4.12
C GLU A 159 -93.60 -6.84 -2.81
N HIS A 160 -93.13 -6.20 -1.74
CA HIS A 160 -93.90 -6.10 -0.48
C HIS A 160 -95.26 -5.40 -0.65
N ARG A 161 -95.38 -4.40 -1.53
CA ARG A 161 -96.65 -3.76 -1.88
C ARG A 161 -97.61 -4.74 -2.55
N LYS A 162 -97.10 -5.55 -3.48
CA LYS A 162 -97.85 -6.58 -4.21
C LYS A 162 -98.34 -7.71 -3.29
N ASP A 163 -97.49 -8.20 -2.37
CA ASP A 163 -97.81 -9.32 -1.49
C ASP A 163 -98.73 -8.94 -0.32
N LEU A 164 -98.58 -7.73 0.23
CA LEU A 164 -99.42 -7.25 1.34
C LEU A 164 -100.73 -6.60 0.87
N GLY A 165 -100.75 -6.10 -0.36
CA GLY A 165 -101.79 -5.24 -0.92
C GLY A 165 -101.67 -3.79 -0.43
N ASP A 166 -101.92 -2.84 -1.34
CA ASP A 166 -101.75 -1.39 -1.13
C ASP A 166 -102.28 -0.88 0.21
N GLU A 167 -103.51 -1.25 0.61
CA GLU A 167 -104.12 -0.74 1.85
C GLU A 167 -103.33 -1.12 3.11
N LYS A 168 -102.81 -2.35 3.18
CA LYS A 168 -101.95 -2.79 4.31
C LYS A 168 -100.53 -2.26 4.19
N PHE A 169 -99.99 -2.20 2.97
CA PHE A 169 -98.65 -1.69 2.70
C PHE A 169 -98.54 -0.21 3.10
N PHE A 170 -99.43 0.65 2.61
CA PHE A 170 -99.44 2.07 2.94
C PHE A 170 -99.84 2.34 4.39
N ALA A 171 -100.74 1.57 4.99
CA ALA A 171 -101.02 1.68 6.43
C ALA A 171 -99.78 1.36 7.30
N LYS A 172 -98.99 0.35 6.93
CA LYS A 172 -97.73 0.04 7.62
C LYS A 172 -96.64 1.08 7.35
N LEU A 173 -96.58 1.63 6.13
CA LEU A 173 -95.67 2.72 5.74
C LEU A 173 -95.98 4.07 6.42
N ALA A 174 -97.24 4.31 6.77
CA ALA A 174 -97.70 5.53 7.46
C ALA A 174 -97.50 5.50 8.99
N GLY A 175 -97.19 4.34 9.58
CA GLY A 175 -96.97 4.17 11.02
C GLY A 175 -98.14 3.47 11.73
N GLY A 176 -97.83 2.38 12.43
CA GLY A 176 -98.84 1.48 13.00
C GLY A 176 -99.54 2.00 14.27
N GLY A 177 -100.84 2.26 14.17
CA GLY A 177 -101.77 2.42 15.30
C GLY A 177 -103.02 1.56 15.08
N ALA A 178 -103.51 0.88 16.13
CA ALA A 178 -104.62 -0.06 16.01
C ALA A 178 -106.00 0.63 16.00
N PRO A 179 -107.02 0.07 15.31
CA PRO A 179 -108.30 0.75 15.11
C PRO A 179 -109.35 0.42 16.19
N ASN A 180 -110.14 1.41 16.60
CA ASN A 180 -111.60 1.24 16.72
C ASN A 180 -112.38 2.57 16.78
N ALA A 181 -113.57 2.52 16.18
CA ALA A 181 -114.53 3.58 15.88
C ALA A 181 -115.20 4.25 17.12
N PRO A 182 -116.18 5.17 16.96
CA PRO A 182 -116.67 5.84 15.75
C PRO A 182 -116.79 7.39 15.83
N GLY A 183 -116.37 8.11 14.79
CA GLY A 183 -116.64 9.56 14.70
C GLY A 183 -116.35 10.14 13.32
N THR A 184 -117.39 10.56 12.60
CA THR A 184 -117.26 11.29 11.32
C THR A 184 -116.84 12.75 11.58
N GLY A 185 -115.55 12.95 11.83
CA GLY A 185 -114.96 14.25 12.15
C GLY A 185 -113.60 14.47 11.49
N LEU A 186 -113.31 15.73 11.18
CA LEU A 186 -112.24 16.22 10.29
C LEU A 186 -110.81 15.70 10.60
N ALA A 187 -110.53 15.32 11.85
CA ALA A 187 -109.21 14.85 12.29
C ALA A 187 -108.69 13.62 11.52
N ALA A 188 -109.57 12.69 11.15
CA ALA A 188 -109.19 11.50 10.38
C ALA A 188 -108.76 11.82 8.93
N ALA A 189 -109.21 12.95 8.37
CA ALA A 189 -108.78 13.42 7.05
C ALA A 189 -107.40 14.08 7.11
N VAL A 190 -107.12 14.86 8.17
CA VAL A 190 -105.81 15.51 8.37
C VAL A 190 -104.70 14.48 8.60
N ALA A 191 -104.99 13.38 9.31
CA ALA A 191 -104.05 12.27 9.46
C ALA A 191 -103.66 11.60 8.12
N LYS A 192 -104.57 11.58 7.13
CA LYS A 192 -104.27 11.12 5.76
C LYS A 192 -103.42 12.12 4.95
N GLN A 193 -103.29 13.38 5.38
CA GLN A 193 -102.71 14.45 4.58
C GLN A 193 -101.17 14.55 4.66
N HIS A 194 -100.52 13.73 5.50
CA HIS A 194 -99.05 13.66 5.64
C HIS A 194 -98.47 12.24 5.44
N GLY A 195 -99.32 11.26 5.08
CA GLY A 195 -98.89 9.89 4.79
C GLY A 195 -98.42 9.68 3.34
N TRP A 196 -97.91 8.49 3.06
CA TRP A 196 -97.60 8.05 1.69
C TRP A 196 -98.87 7.60 0.96
N THR A 197 -99.14 8.18 -0.21
CA THR A 197 -100.18 7.74 -1.14
C THR A 197 -99.57 6.94 -2.30
N PRO A 198 -100.34 6.11 -3.02
CA PRO A 198 -99.86 5.38 -4.20
C PRO A 198 -99.15 6.27 -5.21
N GLU A 199 -99.76 7.40 -5.57
CA GLU A 199 -99.29 8.31 -6.62
C GLU A 199 -97.97 8.99 -6.24
N ARG A 200 -97.82 9.36 -4.96
CA ARG A 200 -96.60 9.97 -4.43
C ARG A 200 -95.47 8.94 -4.27
N TYR A 201 -95.82 7.69 -3.94
CA TYR A 201 -94.88 6.57 -3.93
C TYR A 201 -94.35 6.32 -5.35
N ASP A 202 -95.24 6.17 -6.33
CA ASP A 202 -94.89 5.84 -7.71
C ASP A 202 -94.04 6.96 -8.36
N ALA A 203 -94.35 8.24 -8.09
CA ALA A 203 -93.52 9.37 -8.52
C ALA A 203 -92.12 9.40 -7.87
N ALA A 204 -92.03 9.11 -6.56
CA ALA A 204 -90.74 9.05 -5.85
C ALA A 204 -89.89 7.83 -6.27
N VAL A 205 -90.51 6.73 -6.72
CA VAL A 205 -89.80 5.59 -7.34
C VAL A 205 -89.22 5.97 -8.70
N ALA A 206 -89.97 6.69 -9.53
CA ALA A 206 -89.55 7.12 -10.87
C ALA A 206 -88.46 8.21 -10.88
N SER A 207 -88.07 8.74 -9.72
CA SER A 207 -87.12 9.86 -9.60
C SER A 207 -85.65 9.36 -9.54
N PRO A 208 -84.66 10.11 -10.03
CA PRO A 208 -83.25 9.72 -9.95
C PRO A 208 -82.74 9.56 -8.49
N PRO A 209 -81.69 8.75 -8.24
CA PRO A 209 -81.01 8.69 -6.94
C PRO A 209 -80.52 10.08 -6.47
N GLY A 210 -80.47 10.31 -5.15
CA GLY A 210 -80.06 11.59 -4.57
C GLY A 210 -81.09 12.73 -4.69
N THR A 211 -82.33 12.41 -5.07
CA THR A 211 -83.44 13.37 -5.06
C THR A 211 -84.22 13.29 -3.75
N LYS A 212 -84.51 14.46 -3.15
CA LYS A 212 -85.11 14.57 -1.80
C LYS A 212 -86.38 13.75 -1.60
N GLU A 213 -87.20 13.58 -2.63
CA GLU A 213 -88.45 12.83 -2.55
C GLU A 213 -88.23 11.32 -2.56
N ARG A 214 -87.27 10.83 -3.36
CA ARG A 214 -86.82 9.44 -3.35
C ARG A 214 -86.08 9.09 -2.06
N ASP A 215 -85.20 9.96 -1.57
CA ASP A 215 -84.49 9.77 -0.30
C ASP A 215 -85.48 9.72 0.89
N SER A 216 -86.53 10.56 0.84
CA SER A 216 -87.62 10.53 1.82
C SER A 216 -88.41 9.22 1.76
N LEU A 217 -88.65 8.66 0.58
CA LEU A 217 -89.31 7.36 0.41
C LEU A 217 -88.43 6.21 0.96
N VAL A 218 -87.14 6.17 0.61
CA VAL A 218 -86.20 5.15 1.09
C VAL A 218 -86.08 5.19 2.62
N SER A 219 -86.04 6.39 3.21
CA SER A 219 -86.05 6.56 4.68
C SER A 219 -87.33 6.05 5.35
N ALA A 220 -88.49 6.30 4.74
CA ALA A 220 -89.77 5.78 5.24
C ALA A 220 -89.87 4.24 5.11
N LEU A 221 -89.47 3.67 3.97
CA LEU A 221 -89.43 2.23 3.75
C LEU A 221 -88.49 1.51 4.73
N THR A 222 -87.30 2.07 4.94
CA THR A 222 -86.34 1.61 5.96
C THR A 222 -86.99 1.55 7.34
N THR A 223 -87.71 2.61 7.71
CA THR A 223 -88.35 2.76 9.02
C THR A 223 -89.55 1.82 9.21
N ALA A 224 -90.31 1.53 8.15
CA ALA A 224 -91.54 0.74 8.22
C ALA A 224 -91.33 -0.77 7.98
N PHE A 225 -90.38 -1.16 7.12
CA PHE A 225 -90.20 -2.55 6.68
C PHE A 225 -88.83 -3.15 7.02
N TYR A 226 -87.75 -2.37 6.95
CA TYR A 226 -86.36 -2.89 6.98
C TYR A 226 -85.58 -2.52 8.25
N LYS A 227 -86.26 -2.54 9.41
CA LYS A 227 -85.66 -2.27 10.73
C LYS A 227 -84.57 -3.30 11.09
N GLY A 228 -83.32 -2.94 10.80
CA GLY A 228 -82.13 -3.74 11.10
C GLY A 228 -81.06 -3.74 10.00
N SER A 229 -81.38 -3.26 8.79
CA SER A 229 -80.53 -3.43 7.61
C SER A 229 -80.19 -2.12 6.89
N VAL A 230 -79.40 -1.24 7.52
CA VAL A 230 -78.67 -0.18 6.83
C VAL A 230 -77.24 -0.10 7.35
N ARG A 231 -76.28 -0.34 6.45
CA ARG A 231 -74.94 0.25 6.51
C ARG A 231 -74.88 1.29 5.39
N SER A 232 -74.36 2.48 5.69
CA SER A 232 -74.42 3.62 4.77
C SER A 232 -73.47 3.46 3.58
N GLY A 233 -74.02 3.29 2.38
CA GLY A 233 -73.31 3.36 1.10
C GLY A 233 -74.26 3.81 -0.01
N GLU A 234 -73.77 4.65 -0.91
CA GLU A 234 -74.53 5.21 -2.04
C GLU A 234 -74.62 4.21 -3.20
N TYR A 235 -73.46 3.65 -3.56
CA TYR A 235 -73.29 2.62 -4.59
C TYR A 235 -73.41 1.19 -4.03
N LEU A 236 -73.74 0.24 -4.90
CA LEU A 236 -73.56 -1.19 -4.62
C LEU A 236 -72.08 -1.49 -4.30
N ASP A 237 -71.81 -2.60 -3.61
CA ASP A 237 -70.43 -3.07 -3.43
C ASP A 237 -69.77 -3.38 -4.79
N LEU A 238 -68.44 -3.32 -4.83
CA LEU A 238 -67.70 -3.44 -6.09
C LEU A 238 -67.95 -4.78 -6.82
N ASP A 239 -68.18 -5.90 -6.12
CA ASP A 239 -68.34 -7.20 -6.79
C ASP A 239 -69.73 -7.32 -7.44
N THR A 240 -70.78 -6.94 -6.71
CA THR A 240 -72.14 -6.83 -7.24
C THR A 240 -72.23 -5.79 -8.37
N GLY A 241 -71.61 -4.62 -8.19
CA GLY A 241 -71.55 -3.56 -9.20
C GLY A 241 -70.84 -4.02 -10.49
N LEU A 242 -69.69 -4.70 -10.38
CA LEU A 242 -68.99 -5.28 -11.53
C LEU A 242 -69.83 -6.36 -12.23
N GLN A 243 -70.59 -7.17 -11.51
CA GLN A 243 -71.52 -8.14 -12.10
C GLN A 243 -72.67 -7.45 -12.87
N VAL A 244 -73.20 -6.35 -12.34
CA VAL A 244 -74.26 -5.56 -12.98
C VAL A 244 -73.77 -4.91 -14.28
N ILE A 245 -72.63 -4.20 -14.27
CA ILE A 245 -72.14 -3.52 -15.47
C ILE A 245 -71.65 -4.50 -16.56
N THR A 246 -71.16 -5.68 -16.18
CA THR A 246 -70.79 -6.73 -17.16
C THR A 246 -72.03 -7.40 -17.78
N ARG A 247 -73.14 -7.54 -17.03
CA ARG A 247 -74.43 -7.96 -17.59
C ARG A 247 -74.98 -6.93 -18.58
N HIS A 248 -74.91 -5.64 -18.25
CA HIS A 248 -75.35 -4.55 -19.13
C HIS A 248 -74.49 -4.43 -20.41
N ALA A 249 -73.17 -4.55 -20.28
CA ALA A 249 -72.27 -4.59 -21.44
C ALA A 249 -72.57 -5.79 -22.37
N GLN A 250 -73.02 -6.93 -21.82
CA GLN A 250 -73.45 -8.08 -22.62
C GLN A 250 -74.72 -7.80 -23.43
N SER A 251 -75.73 -7.13 -22.86
CA SER A 251 -76.91 -6.69 -23.62
C SER A 251 -76.57 -5.68 -24.71
N LEU A 252 -75.52 -4.86 -24.54
CA LEU A 252 -74.98 -3.98 -25.57
C LEU A 252 -74.05 -4.69 -26.59
N SER A 253 -74.07 -6.03 -26.61
CA SER A 253 -73.32 -6.89 -27.54
C SER A 253 -71.80 -6.66 -27.53
N TYR A 254 -71.21 -6.44 -26.36
CA TYR A 254 -69.75 -6.46 -26.17
C TYR A 254 -69.26 -7.86 -25.77
N ASP A 255 -68.06 -8.23 -26.22
CA ASP A 255 -67.44 -9.53 -25.93
C ASP A 255 -66.57 -9.52 -24.66
N VAL A 256 -65.99 -8.36 -24.33
CA VAL A 256 -65.06 -8.15 -23.21
C VAL A 256 -65.05 -6.67 -22.81
N VAL A 257 -64.83 -6.40 -21.53
CA VAL A 257 -64.68 -5.04 -20.98
C VAL A 257 -63.24 -4.84 -20.53
N VAL A 258 -62.58 -3.78 -21.01
CA VAL A 258 -61.19 -3.44 -20.70
C VAL A 258 -61.15 -2.13 -19.92
N LEU A 259 -60.60 -2.16 -18.69
CA LEU A 259 -60.48 -1.03 -17.78
C LEU A 259 -59.03 -0.53 -17.77
N PHE A 260 -58.82 0.74 -18.10
CA PHE A 260 -57.55 1.44 -17.96
C PHE A 260 -57.62 2.35 -16.73
N LEU A 261 -56.90 1.98 -15.65
CA LEU A 261 -56.93 2.64 -14.35
C LEU A 261 -55.63 3.42 -14.15
N ASP A 262 -55.63 4.71 -14.51
CA ASP A 262 -54.46 5.57 -14.39
C ASP A 262 -54.40 6.29 -13.04
N GLU A 263 -53.18 6.47 -12.54
CA GLU A 263 -52.82 7.04 -11.23
C GLU A 263 -53.53 6.42 -10.00
N LEU A 264 -53.97 5.15 -10.07
CA LEU A 264 -54.57 4.42 -8.94
C LEU A 264 -53.61 4.30 -7.74
N ILE A 265 -52.36 3.90 -8.01
CA ILE A 265 -51.32 3.73 -6.98
C ILE A 265 -50.92 5.09 -6.39
N LEU A 266 -50.85 6.13 -7.23
CA LEU A 266 -50.58 7.50 -6.78
C LEU A 266 -51.73 8.03 -5.90
N TRP A 267 -52.99 7.84 -6.29
CA TRP A 267 -54.17 8.20 -5.49
C TRP A 267 -54.14 7.56 -4.09
N LEU A 268 -53.88 6.25 -4.00
CA LEU A 268 -53.70 5.57 -2.71
C LEU A 268 -52.54 6.17 -1.89
N SER A 269 -51.42 6.52 -2.53
CA SER A 269 -50.27 7.14 -1.85
C SER A 269 -50.56 8.56 -1.33
N THR A 270 -51.41 9.36 -2.00
CA THR A 270 -51.77 10.70 -1.50
C THR A 270 -52.58 10.68 -0.20
N ARG A 271 -53.15 9.53 0.17
CA ARG A 271 -53.87 9.31 1.44
C ARG A 271 -53.20 8.25 2.33
N ILE A 272 -51.89 8.03 2.18
CA ILE A 272 -51.15 6.99 2.91
C ILE A 272 -51.13 7.18 4.45
N SER A 273 -51.46 8.38 4.94
CA SER A 273 -51.68 8.66 6.37
C SER A 273 -53.03 8.16 6.91
N ASP A 274 -53.97 7.75 6.05
CA ASP A 274 -55.20 7.05 6.44
C ASP A 274 -55.05 5.55 6.11
N THR A 275 -54.44 4.83 7.05
CA THR A 275 -54.21 3.38 6.97
C THR A 275 -55.52 2.60 6.79
N THR A 276 -56.65 3.14 7.27
CA THR A 276 -57.98 2.48 7.15
C THR A 276 -58.51 2.60 5.73
N PHE A 277 -58.41 3.80 5.13
CA PHE A 277 -58.75 4.06 3.74
C PHE A 277 -57.91 3.20 2.79
N VAL A 278 -56.58 3.21 2.90
CA VAL A 278 -55.72 2.46 1.96
C VAL A 278 -55.90 0.94 2.12
N THR A 279 -56.11 0.44 3.34
CA THR A 279 -56.46 -0.98 3.58
C THR A 279 -57.79 -1.34 2.93
N THR A 280 -58.81 -0.49 3.06
CA THR A 280 -60.17 -0.75 2.58
C THR A 280 -60.26 -0.64 1.05
N GLU A 281 -59.74 0.42 0.44
CA GLU A 281 -59.75 0.60 -1.01
C GLU A 281 -58.76 -0.33 -1.72
N GLY A 282 -57.59 -0.59 -1.13
CA GLY A 282 -56.61 -1.53 -1.66
C GLY A 282 -57.14 -2.97 -1.71
N ALA A 283 -57.83 -3.43 -0.66
CA ALA A 283 -58.42 -4.76 -0.62
C ALA A 283 -59.50 -4.99 -1.69
N LYS A 284 -60.19 -3.94 -2.15
CA LYS A 284 -61.20 -4.02 -3.23
C LYS A 284 -60.59 -4.38 -4.58
N LEU A 285 -59.32 -4.04 -4.84
CA LEU A 285 -58.66 -4.29 -6.12
C LEU A 285 -58.60 -5.78 -6.49
N ASN A 286 -58.59 -6.67 -5.48
CA ASN A 286 -58.73 -8.11 -5.67
C ASN A 286 -60.02 -8.50 -6.45
N LYS A 287 -61.10 -7.71 -6.32
CA LYS A 287 -62.36 -7.93 -7.05
C LYS A 287 -62.27 -7.64 -8.55
N LEU A 288 -61.23 -6.97 -9.03
CA LEU A 288 -61.02 -6.82 -10.48
C LEU A 288 -60.71 -8.16 -11.16
N VAL A 289 -60.08 -9.09 -10.44
CA VAL A 289 -59.72 -10.44 -10.93
C VAL A 289 -60.75 -11.49 -10.50
N GLU A 290 -61.13 -11.52 -9.21
CA GLU A 290 -62.01 -12.55 -8.64
C GLU A 290 -63.42 -12.03 -8.30
N SER A 291 -64.40 -12.94 -8.34
CA SER A 291 -65.79 -12.71 -7.93
C SER A 291 -66.17 -13.73 -6.86
N SER A 292 -66.96 -13.33 -5.88
CA SER A 292 -67.21 -14.11 -4.64
C SER A 292 -68.29 -15.18 -4.80
N ASP A 293 -69.39 -14.84 -5.47
CA ASP A 293 -70.67 -15.56 -5.36
C ASP A 293 -71.30 -15.95 -6.71
N THR A 294 -70.78 -15.47 -7.84
CA THR A 294 -71.20 -15.97 -9.17
C THR A 294 -70.23 -15.58 -10.29
N ALA A 295 -70.18 -16.39 -11.35
CA ALA A 295 -69.42 -16.08 -12.55
C ALA A 295 -69.97 -14.81 -13.24
N ARG A 296 -69.08 -13.93 -13.70
CA ARG A 296 -69.46 -12.69 -14.41
C ARG A 296 -69.90 -13.00 -15.85
N PRO A 297 -70.93 -12.32 -16.39
CA PRO A 297 -71.42 -12.61 -17.75
C PRO A 297 -70.40 -12.31 -18.87
N LEU A 298 -69.52 -11.32 -18.65
CA LEU A 298 -68.37 -11.01 -19.50
C LEU A 298 -67.08 -10.99 -18.68
N PRO A 299 -65.92 -11.32 -19.29
CA PRO A 299 -64.62 -11.10 -18.67
C PRO A 299 -64.28 -9.59 -18.57
N LEU A 300 -63.61 -9.23 -17.48
CA LEU A 300 -62.99 -7.91 -17.26
C LEU A 300 -61.47 -8.02 -17.40
N VAL A 301 -60.84 -7.08 -18.11
CA VAL A 301 -59.37 -6.99 -18.20
C VAL A 301 -58.93 -5.62 -17.68
N SER A 302 -58.14 -5.59 -16.61
CA SER A 302 -57.73 -4.34 -15.95
C SER A 302 -56.23 -4.07 -16.10
N PHE A 303 -55.89 -2.94 -16.73
CA PHE A 303 -54.52 -2.41 -16.76
C PHE A 303 -54.39 -1.29 -15.72
N VAL A 304 -53.47 -1.45 -14.77
CA VAL A 304 -53.28 -0.48 -13.67
C VAL A 304 -51.90 0.18 -13.77
N SER A 305 -51.88 1.51 -13.84
CA SER A 305 -50.63 2.30 -13.87
C SER A 305 -49.91 2.24 -12.52
N ARG A 306 -48.63 1.83 -12.52
CA ARG A 306 -47.77 1.67 -11.33
C ARG A 306 -46.39 2.28 -11.58
N GLN A 307 -45.93 3.14 -10.67
CA GLN A 307 -44.61 3.81 -10.78
C GLN A 307 -43.50 3.16 -9.93
N ARG A 308 -43.87 2.58 -8.79
CA ARG A 308 -42.99 1.95 -7.78
C ARG A 308 -43.77 0.89 -7.02
N ASP A 309 -43.17 0.16 -6.08
CA ASP A 309 -43.98 -0.56 -5.08
C ASP A 309 -44.63 0.43 -4.08
N LEU A 310 -45.86 0.15 -3.64
CA LEU A 310 -46.47 0.92 -2.55
C LEU A 310 -45.75 0.63 -1.22
N GLU A 311 -45.09 -0.51 -1.07
CA GLU A 311 -44.21 -0.79 0.08
C GLU A 311 -43.02 0.19 0.20
N GLU A 312 -42.53 0.76 -0.92
CA GLU A 312 -41.44 1.75 -0.91
C GLU A 312 -41.89 3.14 -0.42
N PHE A 313 -43.17 3.49 -0.60
CA PHE A 313 -43.72 4.78 -0.14
C PHE A 313 -43.92 4.84 1.38
N LEU A 314 -43.88 3.68 2.05
CA LEU A 314 -43.92 3.62 3.51
C LEU A 314 -42.59 4.09 4.08
N GLY A 315 -42.50 5.38 4.40
CA GLY A 315 -41.39 5.95 5.16
C GLY A 315 -41.34 5.44 6.62
N PRO A 316 -40.28 5.77 7.38
CA PRO A 316 -40.14 5.38 8.79
C PRO A 316 -41.06 6.17 9.75
N GLN A 317 -42.06 6.88 9.25
CA GLN A 317 -43.01 7.67 10.03
C GLN A 317 -44.36 6.94 10.30
N VAL A 318 -44.57 5.77 9.67
CA VAL A 318 -45.71 4.87 9.95
C VAL A 318 -45.30 3.81 10.97
N GLY A 319 -46.18 3.47 11.91
CA GLY A 319 -45.89 2.48 12.95
C GLY A 319 -45.63 1.08 12.39
N GLY A 320 -44.69 0.34 12.97
CA GLY A 320 -44.24 -0.96 12.42
C GLY A 320 -45.38 -1.97 12.18
N THR A 321 -46.30 -2.11 13.13
CA THR A 321 -47.46 -3.01 13.01
C THR A 321 -48.47 -2.58 11.94
N GLU A 322 -48.58 -1.28 11.68
CA GLU A 322 -49.47 -0.74 10.64
C GLU A 322 -48.85 -0.93 9.25
N ARG A 323 -47.52 -0.72 9.16
CA ARG A 323 -46.70 -0.99 7.98
C ARG A 323 -46.86 -2.43 7.50
N ASP A 324 -46.73 -3.40 8.41
CA ASP A 324 -46.79 -4.83 8.08
C ASP A 324 -48.18 -5.26 7.58
N VAL A 325 -49.26 -4.74 8.18
CA VAL A 325 -50.64 -4.99 7.72
C VAL A 325 -50.87 -4.44 6.32
N LEU A 326 -50.47 -3.19 6.07
CA LEU A 326 -50.64 -2.54 4.76
C LEU A 326 -49.80 -3.23 3.68
N ALA A 327 -48.56 -3.60 3.99
CA ALA A 327 -47.70 -4.38 3.10
C ALA A 327 -48.31 -5.76 2.75
N ALA A 328 -48.87 -6.48 3.73
CA ALA A 328 -49.55 -7.75 3.51
C ALA A 328 -50.78 -7.63 2.57
N VAL A 329 -51.55 -6.53 2.67
CA VAL A 329 -52.65 -6.24 1.74
C VAL A 329 -52.13 -6.04 0.31
N MET A 330 -51.04 -5.29 0.12
CA MET A 330 -50.51 -5.00 -1.21
C MET A 330 -49.91 -6.24 -1.89
N ARG A 331 -49.19 -7.10 -1.16
CA ARG A 331 -48.74 -8.41 -1.69
C ARG A 331 -49.89 -9.31 -2.11
N SER A 332 -51.02 -9.25 -1.39
CA SER A 332 -52.23 -10.02 -1.73
C SER A 332 -52.84 -9.59 -3.07
N VAL A 333 -52.80 -8.29 -3.39
CA VAL A 333 -53.21 -7.76 -4.70
C VAL A 333 -52.20 -8.15 -5.78
N GLN A 334 -50.91 -7.91 -5.55
CA GLN A 334 -49.83 -8.24 -6.49
C GLN A 334 -49.84 -9.72 -6.91
N GLY A 335 -49.93 -10.64 -5.95
CA GLY A 335 -49.95 -12.08 -6.20
C GLY A 335 -51.12 -12.57 -7.07
N ARG A 336 -52.17 -11.75 -7.26
CA ARG A 336 -53.33 -12.04 -8.13
C ARG A 336 -53.28 -11.33 -9.48
N PHE A 337 -52.46 -10.29 -9.61
CA PHE A 337 -52.28 -9.52 -10.86
C PHE A 337 -51.14 -10.11 -11.72
N GLY A 338 -50.50 -11.19 -11.25
CA GLY A 338 -49.49 -11.94 -12.01
C GLY A 338 -48.18 -11.17 -12.18
N SER A 339 -47.52 -11.34 -13.33
CA SER A 339 -46.35 -10.55 -13.68
C SER A 339 -46.74 -9.14 -14.17
N ASP A 340 -46.08 -8.11 -13.64
CA ASP A 340 -46.19 -6.75 -14.16
C ASP A 340 -45.68 -6.67 -15.61
N ILE A 341 -46.33 -5.89 -16.48
CA ILE A 341 -45.80 -5.53 -17.80
C ILE A 341 -44.81 -4.39 -17.57
N VAL A 342 -43.52 -4.67 -17.76
CA VAL A 342 -42.44 -3.71 -17.47
C VAL A 342 -42.10 -2.88 -18.70
N LEU A 343 -42.47 -1.59 -18.66
CA LEU A 343 -42.02 -0.56 -19.60
C LEU A 343 -40.70 0.03 -19.06
N ALA A 344 -39.57 -0.53 -19.48
CA ALA A 344 -38.26 -0.11 -18.99
C ALA A 344 -37.71 1.13 -19.71
N ASP A 345 -36.90 1.91 -18.98
CA ASP A 345 -36.31 3.16 -19.47
C ASP A 345 -35.13 2.94 -20.43
N THR A 346 -34.71 1.68 -20.61
CA THR A 346 -33.61 1.25 -21.48
C THR A 346 -33.76 1.66 -22.95
N ASN A 347 -34.98 2.06 -23.34
CA ASN A 347 -35.35 2.53 -24.66
C ASN A 347 -34.90 3.98 -24.96
N LEU A 348 -34.40 4.71 -23.95
CA LEU A 348 -34.00 6.12 -24.05
C LEU A 348 -33.04 6.44 -25.23
N PRO A 349 -32.01 5.63 -25.58
CA PRO A 349 -31.12 5.95 -26.69
C PRO A 349 -31.81 5.99 -28.06
N GLU A 350 -32.74 5.07 -28.32
CA GLU A 350 -33.47 4.97 -29.58
C GLU A 350 -34.56 6.04 -29.69
N ILE A 351 -35.23 6.35 -28.58
CA ILE A 351 -36.17 7.48 -28.49
C ILE A 351 -35.43 8.80 -28.71
N THR A 352 -34.23 8.96 -28.15
CA THR A 352 -33.40 10.17 -28.35
C THR A 352 -32.96 10.33 -29.81
N GLU A 353 -32.49 9.27 -30.46
CA GLU A 353 -32.12 9.30 -31.89
C GLU A 353 -33.30 9.75 -32.76
N ARG A 354 -34.48 9.10 -32.59
CA ARG A 354 -35.64 9.33 -33.46
C ARG A 354 -36.37 10.65 -33.16
N ARG A 355 -36.43 11.10 -31.91
CA ARG A 355 -37.20 12.29 -31.48
C ARG A 355 -36.37 13.57 -31.36
N LEU A 356 -35.10 13.51 -30.96
CA LEU A 356 -34.27 14.69 -30.64
C LEU A 356 -33.09 14.89 -31.59
N LEU A 357 -32.43 13.81 -32.02
CA LEU A 357 -31.17 13.86 -32.78
C LEU A 357 -31.34 13.54 -34.28
N ARG A 358 -32.58 13.58 -34.79
CA ARG A 358 -32.93 13.23 -36.17
C ARG A 358 -32.07 14.01 -37.19
N PRO A 359 -31.21 13.33 -37.98
CA PRO A 359 -30.36 13.99 -38.96
C PRO A 359 -31.15 14.59 -40.13
N GLY A 360 -30.75 15.79 -40.53
CA GLY A 360 -31.35 16.57 -41.61
C GLY A 360 -32.08 17.81 -41.09
N THR A 361 -32.08 18.85 -41.92
CA THR A 361 -32.83 20.10 -41.70
C THR A 361 -33.50 20.50 -43.01
N ALA A 362 -34.26 21.61 -43.02
CA ALA A 362 -34.77 22.17 -44.28
C ALA A 362 -33.65 22.66 -45.22
N GLU A 363 -32.43 22.87 -44.70
CA GLU A 363 -31.25 23.34 -45.45
C GLU A 363 -30.31 22.18 -45.87
N VAL A 364 -30.24 21.10 -45.09
CA VAL A 364 -29.25 20.01 -45.26
C VAL A 364 -29.95 18.65 -45.38
N PRO A 365 -29.80 17.91 -46.49
CA PRO A 365 -30.35 16.57 -46.66
C PRO A 365 -29.88 15.59 -45.58
N ALA A 366 -30.76 14.68 -45.16
CA ALA A 366 -30.52 13.76 -44.04
C ALA A 366 -29.26 12.87 -44.24
N GLU A 367 -28.96 12.44 -45.46
CA GLU A 367 -27.75 11.64 -45.75
C GLU A 367 -26.46 12.46 -45.61
N GLN A 368 -26.46 13.70 -46.08
CA GLN A 368 -25.32 14.61 -45.92
C GLN A 368 -25.11 14.98 -44.44
N ALA A 369 -26.21 15.21 -43.70
CA ALA A 369 -26.15 15.43 -42.26
C ALA A 369 -25.58 14.22 -41.50
N ARG A 370 -26.01 12.99 -41.84
CA ARG A 370 -25.45 11.75 -41.29
C ARG A 370 -23.95 11.66 -41.52
N GLY A 371 -23.50 11.75 -42.77
CA GLY A 371 -22.09 11.57 -43.12
C GLY A 371 -21.14 12.56 -42.43
N ILE A 372 -21.57 13.81 -42.19
CA ILE A 372 -20.77 14.79 -41.44
C ILE A 372 -20.70 14.43 -39.94
N ILE A 373 -21.82 13.97 -39.35
CA ILE A 373 -21.85 13.51 -37.94
C ILE A 373 -21.03 12.21 -37.77
N ASP A 374 -21.07 11.30 -38.76
CA ASP A 374 -20.27 10.07 -38.76
C ASP A 374 -18.76 10.38 -38.75
N GLN A 375 -18.32 11.32 -39.58
CA GLN A 375 -16.92 11.77 -39.60
C GLN A 375 -16.47 12.41 -38.29
N ALA A 376 -17.33 13.22 -37.66
CA ALA A 376 -17.05 13.82 -36.35
C ALA A 376 -16.99 12.77 -35.22
N PHE A 377 -17.90 11.80 -35.24
CA PHE A 377 -17.93 10.69 -34.28
C PHE A 377 -16.68 9.79 -34.37
N GLU A 378 -16.21 9.47 -35.57
CA GLU A 378 -14.96 8.71 -35.74
C GLU A 378 -13.72 9.50 -35.28
N ALA A 379 -13.73 10.84 -35.35
CA ALA A 379 -12.66 11.66 -34.79
C ALA A 379 -12.58 11.55 -33.26
N VAL A 380 -13.72 11.47 -32.55
CA VAL A 380 -13.77 11.19 -31.10
C VAL A 380 -13.27 9.77 -30.81
N ARG A 381 -13.74 8.78 -31.58
CA ARG A 381 -13.39 7.35 -31.44
C ARG A 381 -11.88 7.09 -31.53
N ASN A 382 -11.15 7.88 -32.32
CA ASN A 382 -9.70 7.73 -32.47
C ASN A 382 -8.91 8.07 -31.19
N ASN A 383 -9.48 8.82 -30.24
CA ASN A 383 -8.90 9.00 -28.91
C ASN A 383 -9.37 7.87 -27.97
N ARG A 384 -8.61 6.77 -27.95
CA ARG A 384 -8.98 5.54 -27.24
C ARG A 384 -9.15 5.72 -25.73
N GLU A 385 -8.29 6.49 -25.08
CA GLU A 385 -8.31 6.69 -23.63
C GLU A 385 -9.57 7.46 -23.19
N VAL A 386 -9.95 8.49 -23.97
CA VAL A 386 -11.24 9.18 -23.79
C VAL A 386 -12.41 8.26 -24.10
N TRP A 387 -12.33 7.51 -25.19
CA TRP A 387 -13.40 6.62 -25.66
C TRP A 387 -13.81 5.57 -24.62
N ASP A 388 -12.84 4.86 -24.05
CA ASP A 388 -13.09 3.79 -23.07
C ASP A 388 -13.69 4.35 -21.76
N VAL A 389 -13.33 5.58 -21.35
CA VAL A 389 -13.97 6.29 -20.23
C VAL A 389 -15.40 6.70 -20.57
N LEU A 390 -15.65 7.28 -21.75
CA LEU A 390 -16.99 7.74 -22.14
C LEU A 390 -17.99 6.58 -22.29
N LEU A 391 -17.52 5.38 -22.67
CA LEU A 391 -18.33 4.16 -22.68
C LEU A 391 -18.61 3.59 -21.28
N SER A 392 -17.84 3.91 -20.24
CA SER A 392 -18.00 3.29 -18.90
C SER A 392 -19.36 3.57 -18.23
N GLY A 393 -20.11 4.59 -18.67
CA GLY A 393 -21.50 4.80 -18.27
C GLY A 393 -22.46 3.66 -18.70
N ALA A 394 -22.03 2.81 -19.64
CA ALA A 394 -22.77 1.64 -20.10
C ALA A 394 -22.78 0.46 -19.11
N GLN A 395 -22.11 0.59 -17.97
CA GLN A 395 -22.12 -0.39 -16.87
C GLN A 395 -23.22 -0.07 -15.83
N TYR A 396 -24.16 0.82 -16.16
CA TYR A 396 -25.27 1.24 -15.32
C TYR A 396 -26.59 0.81 -15.96
N ASP A 397 -27.08 -0.36 -15.54
CA ASP A 397 -28.17 -1.11 -16.20
C ASP A 397 -29.45 -0.27 -16.41
N ASP A 398 -29.82 0.53 -15.40
CA ASP A 398 -31.02 1.38 -15.37
C ASP A 398 -31.09 2.42 -16.51
N ALA A 399 -29.98 2.83 -17.11
CA ALA A 399 -29.97 3.76 -18.23
C ALA A 399 -30.11 3.07 -19.60
N GLY A 400 -29.96 1.74 -19.66
CA GLY A 400 -29.97 0.91 -20.88
C GLY A 400 -29.04 1.36 -22.00
N VAL A 401 -28.03 2.17 -21.69
CA VAL A 401 -27.01 2.54 -22.66
C VAL A 401 -26.05 1.36 -22.79
N GLY A 402 -26.33 0.41 -23.69
CA GLY A 402 -25.43 -0.72 -23.94
C GLY A 402 -24.01 -0.26 -24.30
N SER A 403 -23.00 -1.09 -24.00
CA SER A 403 -21.58 -0.80 -24.23
C SER A 403 -21.16 -0.75 -25.71
N ASP A 404 -22.14 -0.86 -26.61
CA ASP A 404 -21.96 -0.85 -28.06
C ASP A 404 -21.69 0.54 -28.64
N ARG A 405 -20.71 0.59 -29.56
CA ARG A 405 -20.43 1.74 -30.44
C ARG A 405 -21.69 2.28 -31.14
N LEU A 406 -22.65 1.42 -31.47
CA LEU A 406 -23.90 1.82 -32.11
C LEU A 406 -24.76 2.68 -31.17
N THR A 407 -24.87 2.33 -29.88
CA THR A 407 -25.67 3.07 -28.90
C THR A 407 -25.10 4.47 -28.63
N PHE A 408 -23.77 4.60 -28.52
CA PHE A 408 -23.14 5.92 -28.45
C PHE A 408 -23.34 6.70 -29.78
N ARG A 409 -23.26 6.04 -30.95
CA ARG A 409 -23.52 6.73 -32.23
C ARG A 409 -24.95 7.29 -32.31
N ARG A 410 -25.95 6.58 -31.77
CA ARG A 410 -27.35 7.04 -31.66
C ARG A 410 -27.52 8.25 -30.74
N LEU A 411 -26.70 8.37 -29.70
CA LEU A 411 -26.75 9.42 -28.68
C LEU A 411 -25.96 10.70 -29.00
N TYR A 412 -25.07 10.68 -29.99
CA TYR A 412 -24.17 11.79 -30.28
C TYR A 412 -24.91 13.12 -30.52
N PRO A 413 -24.62 14.22 -29.77
CA PRO A 413 -23.36 14.54 -29.07
C PRO A 413 -23.33 14.21 -27.56
N PHE A 414 -24.29 13.45 -27.05
CA PHE A 414 -24.29 12.98 -25.66
C PHE A 414 -23.47 11.70 -25.51
N SER A 415 -22.69 11.59 -24.44
CA SER A 415 -21.94 10.37 -24.10
C SER A 415 -22.76 9.42 -23.21
N PRO A 416 -22.50 8.11 -23.23
CA PRO A 416 -23.06 7.16 -22.28
C PRO A 416 -22.84 7.57 -20.82
N ALA A 417 -21.65 8.06 -20.49
CA ALA A 417 -21.34 8.63 -19.17
C ALA A 417 -22.27 9.79 -18.77
N LEU A 418 -22.59 10.72 -19.68
CA LEU A 418 -23.54 11.80 -19.41
C LEU A 418 -24.97 11.27 -19.25
N VAL A 419 -25.42 10.36 -20.12
CA VAL A 419 -26.79 9.83 -20.07
C VAL A 419 -27.01 9.01 -18.79
N ALA A 420 -26.08 8.14 -18.40
CA ALA A 420 -26.14 7.41 -17.12
C ALA A 420 -26.16 8.37 -15.91
N SER A 421 -25.30 9.39 -15.91
CA SER A 421 -25.30 10.42 -14.86
C SER A 421 -26.62 11.19 -14.78
N LEU A 422 -27.22 11.52 -15.93
CA LEU A 422 -28.52 12.19 -16.03
C LEU A 422 -29.66 11.31 -15.49
N VAL A 423 -29.68 10.01 -15.84
CA VAL A 423 -30.70 9.07 -15.34
C VAL A 423 -30.61 8.96 -13.81
N ALA A 424 -29.42 8.70 -13.26
CA ALA A 424 -29.20 8.61 -11.81
C ALA A 424 -29.62 9.89 -11.08
N LEU A 425 -29.22 11.07 -11.57
CA LEU A 425 -29.60 12.35 -10.99
C LEU A 425 -31.11 12.59 -11.06
N SER A 426 -31.78 12.26 -12.17
CA SER A 426 -33.24 12.38 -12.30
C SER A 426 -34.00 11.42 -11.37
N GLN A 427 -33.52 10.18 -11.20
CA GLN A 427 -34.06 9.24 -10.21
C GLN A 427 -33.92 9.79 -8.78
N ALA A 428 -32.74 10.31 -8.42
CA ALA A 428 -32.46 10.87 -7.10
C ALA A 428 -33.25 12.15 -6.80
N LEU A 429 -33.57 12.93 -7.83
CA LEU A 429 -34.35 14.18 -7.75
C LEU A 429 -35.87 13.98 -7.88
N GLN A 430 -36.35 12.75 -8.15
CA GLN A 430 -37.78 12.37 -8.20
C GLN A 430 -38.67 13.25 -9.11
N ARG A 431 -38.10 13.82 -10.19
CA ARG A 431 -38.79 14.86 -10.99
C ARG A 431 -39.79 14.30 -11.99
N GLU A 432 -40.84 15.09 -12.26
CA GLU A 432 -41.69 14.93 -13.46
C GLU A 432 -40.94 15.18 -14.79
N ARG A 433 -39.73 15.77 -14.72
CA ARG A 433 -38.91 16.13 -15.88
C ARG A 433 -38.17 14.92 -16.44
N THR A 434 -38.66 14.41 -17.57
CA THR A 434 -37.99 13.35 -18.34
C THR A 434 -36.55 13.73 -18.72
N ALA A 435 -35.67 12.73 -18.86
CA ALA A 435 -34.28 12.95 -19.30
C ALA A 435 -34.21 13.70 -20.65
N LEU A 436 -35.13 13.39 -21.58
CA LEU A 436 -35.28 14.06 -22.87
C LEU A 436 -35.46 15.58 -22.75
N ARG A 437 -36.20 16.07 -21.74
CA ARG A 437 -36.35 17.50 -21.48
C ARG A 437 -35.00 18.13 -21.15
N VAL A 438 -34.23 17.55 -20.24
CA VAL A 438 -32.92 18.07 -19.82
C VAL A 438 -31.93 18.02 -20.98
N MET A 439 -31.93 16.96 -21.78
CA MET A 439 -31.14 16.87 -23.01
C MET A 439 -31.52 17.97 -24.02
N THR A 440 -32.81 18.27 -24.15
CA THR A 440 -33.29 19.39 -24.99
C THR A 440 -32.82 20.74 -24.43
N GLU A 441 -32.96 20.99 -23.13
CA GLU A 441 -32.47 22.20 -22.45
C GLU A 441 -30.95 22.38 -22.66
N LEU A 442 -30.15 21.30 -22.60
CA LEU A 442 -28.70 21.33 -22.86
C LEU A 442 -28.34 21.66 -24.32
N LEU A 443 -29.13 21.21 -25.30
CA LEU A 443 -28.96 21.58 -26.70
C LEU A 443 -29.35 23.03 -26.96
N VAL A 444 -30.46 23.51 -26.39
CA VAL A 444 -30.90 24.92 -26.50
C VAL A 444 -29.84 25.85 -25.90
N GLN A 445 -29.31 25.57 -24.70
CA GLN A 445 -28.25 26.35 -24.04
C GLN A 445 -26.89 26.36 -24.78
N ARG A 446 -26.71 25.54 -25.83
CA ARG A 446 -25.49 25.46 -26.63
C ARG A 446 -25.73 25.63 -28.13
N ARG A 447 -26.97 25.90 -28.55
CA ARG A 447 -27.44 25.93 -29.95
C ARG A 447 -26.56 26.74 -30.91
N ASP A 448 -26.05 27.87 -30.44
CA ASP A 448 -25.25 28.81 -31.23
C ASP A 448 -23.73 28.66 -31.04
N ARG A 449 -23.28 27.78 -30.12
CA ARG A 449 -21.86 27.56 -29.78
C ARG A 449 -21.33 26.12 -29.95
N LEU A 450 -22.21 25.11 -30.00
CA LEU A 450 -21.81 23.71 -30.11
C LEU A 450 -21.37 23.35 -31.53
N ALA A 451 -20.08 23.07 -31.73
CA ALA A 451 -19.58 22.55 -33.01
C ALA A 451 -19.93 21.07 -33.16
N VAL A 452 -19.95 20.59 -34.41
CA VAL A 452 -20.32 19.20 -34.74
C VAL A 452 -19.30 18.16 -34.22
N ASN A 453 -18.10 18.58 -33.82
CA ASN A 453 -17.07 17.71 -33.25
C ASN A 453 -17.07 17.69 -31.70
N ASP A 454 -17.82 18.59 -31.05
CA ASP A 454 -17.80 18.78 -29.61
C ASP A 454 -18.78 17.82 -28.93
N LEU A 455 -18.35 17.21 -27.82
CA LEU A 455 -19.26 16.49 -26.92
C LEU A 455 -19.81 17.42 -25.84
N ILE A 456 -20.98 17.08 -25.30
CA ILE A 456 -21.48 17.72 -24.08
C ILE A 456 -20.88 16.98 -22.88
N GLY A 457 -20.03 17.65 -22.11
CA GLY A 457 -19.35 17.09 -20.94
C GLY A 457 -20.27 16.92 -19.72
N VAL A 458 -19.94 16.00 -18.81
CA VAL A 458 -20.79 15.64 -17.67
C VAL A 458 -21.00 16.80 -16.69
N ALA A 459 -20.01 17.68 -16.52
CA ALA A 459 -20.12 18.91 -15.72
C ALA A 459 -21.35 19.78 -16.05
N GLU A 460 -21.79 19.73 -17.31
CA GLU A 460 -22.88 20.55 -17.83
C GLU A 460 -24.26 20.16 -17.24
N LEU A 461 -24.36 18.99 -16.59
CA LEU A 461 -25.55 18.56 -15.82
C LEU A 461 -25.72 19.34 -14.50
N PHE A 462 -24.64 19.86 -13.92
CA PHE A 462 -24.65 20.50 -12.60
C PHE A 462 -25.52 21.76 -12.56
N GLU A 463 -25.56 22.52 -13.67
CA GLU A 463 -26.35 23.76 -13.78
C GLU A 463 -27.88 23.53 -13.73
N PRO A 464 -28.49 22.72 -14.63
CA PRO A 464 -29.94 22.48 -14.61
C PRO A 464 -30.42 21.50 -13.52
N LEU A 465 -29.57 20.57 -13.06
CA LEU A 465 -29.98 19.57 -12.08
C LEU A 465 -29.70 20.01 -10.64
N VAL A 466 -28.47 20.47 -10.35
CA VAL A 466 -28.02 20.76 -8.99
C VAL A 466 -28.22 22.23 -8.62
N LEU A 467 -27.75 23.19 -9.41
CA LEU A 467 -27.81 24.62 -9.06
C LEU A 467 -29.21 25.21 -9.20
N ARG A 468 -29.79 25.19 -10.42
CA ARG A 468 -31.13 25.76 -10.71
C ARG A 468 -32.29 24.82 -10.39
N GLY A 469 -31.98 23.66 -9.84
CA GLY A 469 -32.94 22.61 -9.54
C GLY A 469 -33.79 22.87 -8.31
N GLU A 470 -34.90 22.17 -8.20
CA GLU A 470 -35.49 21.84 -6.90
C GLU A 470 -34.65 20.75 -6.21
N LEU A 471 -34.66 20.76 -4.88
CA LEU A 471 -33.96 19.79 -4.03
C LEU A 471 -34.79 18.49 -3.89
N PRO A 472 -34.15 17.32 -3.70
CA PRO A 472 -34.87 16.07 -3.42
C PRO A 472 -35.82 16.16 -2.22
N ASP A 473 -36.93 15.41 -2.25
CA ASP A 473 -37.86 15.32 -1.10
C ASP A 473 -37.25 14.56 0.10
N ARG A 474 -36.44 13.54 -0.18
CA ARG A 474 -35.75 12.73 0.83
C ARG A 474 -34.77 13.60 1.63
N ALA A 475 -35.06 13.87 2.89
CA ALA A 475 -34.31 14.79 3.76
C ALA A 475 -32.78 14.60 3.74
N LYS A 476 -32.28 13.36 3.69
CA LYS A 476 -30.84 13.07 3.59
C LYS A 476 -30.24 13.51 2.24
N LEU A 477 -30.91 13.20 1.13
CA LEU A 477 -30.48 13.66 -0.20
C LEU A 477 -30.59 15.18 -0.33
N LYS A 478 -31.67 15.77 0.21
CA LYS A 478 -31.86 17.23 0.32
C LYS A 478 -30.66 17.91 0.98
N GLN A 479 -30.20 17.35 2.10
CA GLN A 479 -29.04 17.84 2.84
C GLN A 479 -27.72 17.68 2.05
N GLN A 480 -27.54 16.57 1.32
CA GLN A 480 -26.35 16.35 0.48
C GLN A 480 -26.32 17.29 -0.76
N PHE A 481 -27.44 17.47 -1.44
CA PHE A 481 -27.57 18.42 -2.56
C PHE A 481 -27.38 19.87 -2.11
N GLN A 482 -27.88 20.24 -0.92
CA GLN A 482 -27.64 21.56 -0.35
C GLN A 482 -26.16 21.76 0.02
N ALA A 483 -25.52 20.78 0.66
CA ALA A 483 -24.08 20.82 0.92
C ALA A 483 -23.25 21.00 -0.37
N ALA A 484 -23.57 20.28 -1.45
CA ALA A 484 -22.90 20.47 -2.74
C ALA A 484 -23.06 21.87 -3.34
N ARG A 485 -24.23 22.52 -3.15
CA ARG A 485 -24.44 23.93 -3.54
C ARG A 485 -23.60 24.87 -2.70
N ASP A 486 -23.60 24.70 -1.38
CA ASP A 486 -22.91 25.59 -0.46
C ASP A 486 -21.39 25.46 -0.57
N THR A 487 -20.84 24.25 -0.65
CA THR A 487 -19.42 24.01 -0.94
C THR A 487 -19.01 24.59 -2.29
N TYR A 488 -19.86 24.52 -3.31
CA TYR A 488 -19.60 25.15 -4.61
C TYR A 488 -19.59 26.68 -4.53
N LEU A 489 -20.70 27.28 -4.08
CA LEU A 489 -20.90 28.74 -4.12
C LEU A 489 -20.04 29.50 -3.11
N GLN A 490 -19.88 28.96 -1.90
CA GLN A 490 -19.23 29.67 -0.78
C GLN A 490 -17.71 29.45 -0.72
N LYS A 491 -17.17 28.41 -1.40
CA LYS A 491 -15.75 28.03 -1.28
C LYS A 491 -15.09 27.69 -2.62
N LEU A 492 -15.56 26.68 -3.34
CA LEU A 492 -14.85 26.20 -4.55
C LEU A 492 -14.88 27.23 -5.69
N ARG A 493 -16.02 27.89 -5.94
CA ARG A 493 -16.12 28.96 -6.97
C ARG A 493 -15.21 30.17 -6.64
N PRO A 494 -15.23 30.75 -5.42
CA PRO A 494 -14.24 31.76 -5.00
C PRO A 494 -12.78 31.34 -5.21
N LEU A 495 -12.41 30.10 -4.88
CA LEU A 495 -11.03 29.62 -5.06
C LEU A 495 -10.66 29.46 -6.55
N VAL A 496 -11.58 28.97 -7.40
CA VAL A 496 -11.35 28.87 -8.85
C VAL A 496 -11.24 30.25 -9.52
N LEU A 497 -12.00 31.25 -9.04
CA LEU A 497 -11.87 32.65 -9.47
C LEU A 497 -10.50 33.23 -9.10
N ALA A 498 -10.06 33.05 -7.85
CA ALA A 498 -8.76 33.51 -7.36
C ALA A 498 -7.60 32.83 -8.10
N LEU A 499 -7.62 31.50 -8.24
CA LEU A 499 -6.62 30.70 -8.96
C LEU A 499 -6.41 31.16 -10.42
N ASN A 500 -7.48 31.65 -11.06
CA ASN A 500 -7.45 32.15 -12.43
C ASN A 500 -7.26 33.68 -12.54
N ASN A 501 -7.18 34.41 -11.41
CA ASN A 501 -7.17 35.88 -11.36
C ASN A 501 -8.35 36.54 -12.12
N VAL A 502 -9.54 35.94 -12.02
CA VAL A 502 -10.75 36.30 -12.77
C VAL A 502 -11.84 36.80 -11.82
N THR A 503 -12.50 37.91 -12.15
CA THR A 503 -13.68 38.37 -11.39
C THR A 503 -14.96 37.64 -11.83
N GLU A 504 -15.98 37.60 -10.95
CA GLU A 504 -17.27 36.96 -11.23
C GLU A 504 -17.90 37.42 -12.56
N ALA A 505 -17.77 38.72 -12.91
CA ALA A 505 -18.26 39.27 -14.18
C ALA A 505 -17.50 38.78 -15.42
N GLN A 506 -16.22 38.40 -15.28
CA GLN A 506 -15.37 37.88 -16.35
C GLN A 506 -15.46 36.35 -16.51
N SER A 507 -16.08 35.65 -15.55
CA SER A 507 -16.23 34.19 -15.53
C SER A 507 -16.94 33.63 -16.78
N ALA A 508 -17.90 34.38 -17.33
CA ALA A 508 -18.63 34.02 -18.55
C ALA A 508 -17.80 34.10 -19.83
N THR A 509 -16.61 34.73 -19.79
CA THR A 509 -15.74 34.98 -20.95
C THR A 509 -14.36 34.33 -20.86
N SER A 510 -13.89 33.92 -19.67
CA SER A 510 -12.60 33.22 -19.51
C SER A 510 -12.73 31.73 -19.84
N GLU A 511 -11.96 31.23 -20.81
CA GLU A 511 -11.89 29.80 -21.11
C GLU A 511 -11.23 29.00 -19.97
N ASP A 512 -10.18 29.54 -19.34
CA ASP A 512 -9.49 28.91 -18.21
C ASP A 512 -10.40 28.73 -16.98
N PHE A 513 -11.17 29.76 -16.62
CA PHE A 513 -12.17 29.63 -15.56
C PHE A 513 -13.20 28.55 -15.92
N GLN A 514 -13.72 28.55 -17.15
CA GLN A 514 -14.72 27.56 -17.58
C GLN A 514 -14.17 26.13 -17.73
N ARG A 515 -12.85 25.97 -17.88
CA ARG A 515 -12.18 24.67 -17.81
C ARG A 515 -12.18 24.17 -16.36
N ASP A 516 -11.71 24.99 -15.43
CA ASP A 516 -11.48 24.59 -14.04
C ASP A 516 -12.81 24.45 -13.26
N ASP A 517 -13.80 25.31 -13.55
CA ASP A 517 -15.17 25.21 -13.03
C ASP A 517 -15.86 23.89 -13.46
N ARG A 518 -15.59 23.39 -14.68
CA ARG A 518 -16.12 22.08 -15.13
C ARG A 518 -15.52 20.90 -14.38
N LEU A 519 -14.21 20.93 -14.08
CA LEU A 519 -13.56 19.89 -13.28
C LEU A 519 -14.20 19.81 -11.88
N VAL A 520 -14.39 20.96 -11.24
CA VAL A 520 -15.09 21.08 -9.95
C VAL A 520 -16.54 20.57 -10.03
N ARG A 521 -17.31 20.99 -11.04
CA ARG A 521 -18.69 20.49 -11.25
C ARG A 521 -18.75 18.98 -11.42
N THR A 522 -17.80 18.37 -12.13
CA THR A 522 -17.76 16.89 -12.31
C THR A 522 -17.45 16.17 -11.01
N LEU A 523 -16.49 16.68 -10.22
CA LEU A 523 -16.18 16.15 -8.90
C LEU A 523 -17.39 16.22 -7.94
N LEU A 524 -18.16 17.32 -7.99
CA LEU A 524 -19.38 17.48 -7.21
C LEU A 524 -20.49 16.52 -7.66
N LEU A 525 -20.64 16.27 -8.96
CA LEU A 525 -21.59 15.28 -9.47
C LEU A 525 -21.21 13.85 -9.02
N GLY A 526 -19.93 13.49 -9.05
CA GLY A 526 -19.45 12.20 -8.53
C GLY A 526 -19.64 12.02 -7.01
N ALA A 527 -19.69 13.11 -6.25
CA ALA A 527 -20.05 13.09 -4.83
C ALA A 527 -21.57 13.03 -4.55
N LEU A 528 -22.42 13.28 -5.56
CA LEU A 528 -23.88 13.29 -5.46
C LEU A 528 -24.54 12.00 -5.97
N VAL A 529 -24.00 11.41 -7.04
CA VAL A 529 -24.45 10.12 -7.63
C VAL A 529 -23.27 9.14 -7.74
N PRO A 530 -22.72 8.69 -6.59
CA PRO A 530 -21.54 7.83 -6.56
C PRO A 530 -21.78 6.45 -7.21
N GLU A 531 -23.03 6.01 -7.39
CA GLU A 531 -23.43 4.75 -8.01
C GLU A 531 -23.16 4.65 -9.52
N VAL A 532 -22.80 5.76 -10.19
CA VAL A 532 -22.54 5.78 -11.63
C VAL A 532 -21.09 5.35 -11.92
N PRO A 533 -20.82 4.24 -12.64
CA PRO A 533 -19.46 3.70 -12.82
C PRO A 533 -18.49 4.64 -13.56
N ALA A 534 -19.01 5.54 -14.39
CA ALA A 534 -18.23 6.60 -15.03
C ALA A 534 -17.72 7.67 -14.05
N LEU A 535 -18.40 7.85 -12.90
CA LEU A 535 -18.05 8.81 -11.86
C LEU A 535 -17.30 8.19 -10.67
N HIS A 536 -17.10 6.85 -10.66
CA HIS A 536 -16.10 6.22 -9.81
C HIS A 536 -14.68 6.68 -10.18
N THR A 537 -13.77 6.67 -9.20
CA THR A 537 -12.30 6.75 -9.39
C THR A 537 -11.88 7.87 -10.35
N LEU A 538 -12.28 9.11 -10.04
CA LEU A 538 -12.05 10.31 -10.85
C LEU A 538 -10.57 10.71 -10.88
N THR A 539 -9.78 10.02 -11.70
CA THR A 539 -8.41 10.43 -12.05
C THR A 539 -8.40 11.68 -12.93
N ALA A 540 -7.24 12.31 -13.14
CA ALA A 540 -7.13 13.48 -14.00
C ALA A 540 -7.45 13.15 -15.46
N SER A 541 -6.99 11.99 -15.96
CA SER A 541 -7.33 11.50 -17.30
C SER A 541 -8.85 11.24 -17.44
N ARG A 542 -9.48 10.67 -16.42
CA ARG A 542 -10.94 10.44 -16.38
C ARG A 542 -11.72 11.76 -16.35
N LEU A 543 -11.31 12.71 -15.52
CA LEU A 543 -11.93 14.05 -15.43
C LEU A 543 -11.81 14.85 -16.74
N HIS A 544 -10.69 14.69 -17.46
CA HIS A 544 -10.54 15.23 -18.81
C HIS A 544 -11.53 14.58 -19.79
N ALA A 545 -11.56 13.24 -19.85
CA ALA A 545 -12.41 12.50 -20.78
C ALA A 545 -13.91 12.77 -20.58
N LEU A 546 -14.39 12.83 -19.33
CA LEU A 546 -15.77 13.19 -18.98
C LEU A 546 -16.15 14.62 -19.39
N ASN A 547 -15.17 15.48 -19.70
CA ASN A 547 -15.34 16.86 -20.14
C ASN A 547 -14.65 17.12 -21.50
N PHE A 548 -14.59 16.09 -22.34
CA PHE A 548 -13.95 16.16 -23.66
C PHE A 548 -14.43 17.35 -24.51
N GLY A 549 -13.51 17.95 -25.26
CA GLY A 549 -13.74 19.17 -26.05
C GLY A 549 -13.68 20.49 -25.24
N SER A 550 -13.87 20.45 -23.92
CA SER A 550 -13.84 21.66 -23.07
C SER A 550 -12.49 21.94 -22.39
N ILE A 551 -11.52 21.04 -22.53
CA ILE A 551 -10.10 21.23 -22.16
C ILE A 551 -9.28 21.18 -23.45
N LYS A 552 -8.62 22.29 -23.80
CA LYS A 552 -7.69 22.36 -24.94
C LYS A 552 -6.27 22.48 -24.38
N ALA A 553 -5.40 21.50 -24.61
CA ALA A 553 -3.96 21.67 -24.34
C ALA A 553 -3.26 22.29 -25.56
N PRO A 554 -2.17 23.07 -25.36
CA PRO A 554 -1.30 23.51 -26.46
C PRO A 554 -0.56 22.34 -27.13
N VAL A 555 -0.40 21.21 -26.43
CA VAL A 555 0.25 19.99 -26.90
C VAL A 555 -0.65 18.80 -26.54
N PRO A 556 -1.11 17.99 -27.51
CA PRO A 556 -1.89 16.79 -27.22
C PRO A 556 -1.15 15.81 -26.32
N GLY A 557 -1.84 15.22 -25.35
CA GLY A 557 -1.28 14.30 -24.35
C GLY A 557 -0.83 14.97 -23.04
N TRP A 558 -0.93 16.31 -22.93
CA TRP A 558 -0.61 17.06 -21.71
C TRP A 558 -1.85 17.46 -20.88
N GLU A 559 -3.06 17.18 -21.38
CA GLU A 559 -4.34 17.54 -20.76
C GLU A 559 -4.44 17.03 -19.32
N ALA A 560 -4.05 15.77 -19.07
CA ALA A 560 -4.06 15.19 -17.73
C ALA A 560 -3.10 15.91 -16.77
N GLN A 561 -1.91 16.32 -17.23
CA GLN A 561 -0.96 17.05 -16.38
C GLN A 561 -1.47 18.46 -16.01
N ILE A 562 -2.16 19.13 -16.93
CA ILE A 562 -2.83 20.42 -16.65
C ILE A 562 -3.91 20.23 -15.57
N VAL A 563 -4.73 19.18 -15.69
CA VAL A 563 -5.76 18.85 -14.68
C VAL A 563 -5.13 18.51 -13.32
N ILE A 564 -4.05 17.73 -13.27
CA ILE A 564 -3.30 17.44 -12.02
C ILE A 564 -2.79 18.74 -11.40
N GLY A 565 -2.19 19.63 -12.19
CA GLY A 565 -1.62 20.90 -11.72
C GLY A 565 -2.68 21.79 -11.07
N GLN A 566 -3.78 22.07 -11.77
CA GLN A 566 -4.85 22.95 -11.26
C GLN A 566 -5.58 22.35 -10.05
N LEU A 567 -5.91 21.05 -10.08
CA LEU A 567 -6.58 20.41 -8.94
C LEU A 567 -5.65 20.23 -7.73
N THR A 568 -4.33 20.12 -7.93
CA THR A 568 -3.36 20.12 -6.82
C THR A 568 -3.27 21.50 -6.15
N LYS A 569 -3.22 22.58 -6.93
CA LYS A 569 -3.30 23.95 -6.38
C LYS A 569 -4.59 24.15 -5.59
N LEU A 570 -5.74 23.77 -6.17
CA LEU A 570 -7.04 23.88 -5.51
C LEU A 570 -7.12 23.05 -4.22
N ALA A 571 -6.52 21.84 -4.18
CA ALA A 571 -6.51 20.98 -3.00
C ALA A 571 -5.59 21.46 -1.85
N ALA A 572 -4.68 22.40 -2.10
CA ALA A 572 -3.88 23.01 -1.03
C ALA A 572 -4.74 23.88 -0.10
N ASP A 573 -5.71 24.61 -0.68
CA ASP A 573 -6.55 25.57 0.04
C ASP A 573 -8.00 25.05 0.29
N ALA A 574 -8.48 24.07 -0.51
CA ALA A 574 -9.76 23.38 -0.31
C ALA A 574 -9.59 21.99 0.32
N GLY A 575 -9.64 21.89 1.66
CA GLY A 575 -9.49 20.63 2.40
C GLY A 575 -10.58 19.56 2.15
N GLU A 576 -11.71 19.92 1.52
CA GLU A 576 -12.73 18.99 1.05
C GLU A 576 -12.27 18.17 -0.16
N LEU A 577 -11.31 18.69 -0.94
CA LEU A 577 -10.75 18.06 -2.14
C LEU A 577 -9.59 17.14 -1.74
N GLN A 578 -9.87 15.84 -1.71
CA GLN A 578 -8.88 14.82 -1.40
C GLN A 578 -8.25 14.28 -2.68
N ARG A 579 -6.92 14.22 -2.69
CA ARG A 579 -6.08 13.70 -3.76
C ARG A 579 -5.33 12.46 -3.26
N THR A 580 -5.20 11.42 -4.09
CA THR A 580 -4.30 10.29 -3.81
C THR A 580 -2.89 10.52 -4.37
N ASP A 581 -1.90 9.78 -3.86
CA ASP A 581 -0.59 9.67 -4.49
C ASP A 581 -0.66 8.80 -5.76
N GLY A 582 0.27 9.04 -6.71
CA GLY A 582 0.36 8.32 -7.99
C GLY A 582 0.58 9.24 -9.19
N PRO A 583 0.87 8.68 -10.38
CA PRO A 583 1.13 9.43 -11.61
C PRO A 583 -0.14 9.98 -12.27
N ASP A 584 -1.28 9.28 -12.15
CA ASP A 584 -2.62 9.80 -12.47
C ASP A 584 -3.48 9.70 -11.19
N PRO A 585 -3.42 10.71 -10.31
CA PRO A 585 -4.01 10.66 -8.98
C PRO A 585 -5.53 10.77 -9.02
N VAL A 586 -6.21 10.07 -8.10
CA VAL A 586 -7.66 10.15 -7.93
C VAL A 586 -8.00 11.40 -7.11
N PHE A 587 -8.95 12.18 -7.60
CA PHE A 587 -9.54 13.32 -6.90
C PHE A 587 -10.95 12.98 -6.43
N SER A 588 -11.33 13.45 -5.23
CA SER A 588 -12.67 13.25 -4.67
C SER A 588 -13.06 14.41 -3.74
N LEU A 589 -14.35 14.75 -3.68
CA LEU A 589 -14.87 15.79 -2.79
C LEU A 589 -15.68 15.17 -1.64
N LYS A 590 -15.29 15.49 -0.40
CA LYS A 590 -16.09 15.16 0.79
C LYS A 590 -17.05 16.29 1.12
N LEU A 591 -18.33 16.09 0.79
CA LEU A 591 -19.40 17.03 1.12
C LEU A 591 -19.67 17.04 2.63
N SER A 592 -19.37 18.16 3.28
CA SER A 592 -19.71 18.43 4.68
C SER A 592 -20.88 19.42 4.76
N THR A 593 -21.74 19.24 5.75
CA THR A 593 -22.80 20.21 6.11
C THR A 593 -22.33 21.24 7.13
N VAL A 594 -21.09 21.13 7.61
CA VAL A 594 -20.51 21.97 8.66
C VAL A 594 -19.20 22.56 8.15
N ASN A 595 -19.08 23.90 8.18
CA ASN A 595 -17.88 24.61 7.76
C ASN A 595 -16.82 24.57 8.87
N TYR A 596 -15.87 23.64 8.74
CA TYR A 596 -14.77 23.42 9.69
C TYR A 596 -13.74 24.56 9.73
N ASP A 597 -13.70 25.46 8.74
CA ASP A 597 -12.68 26.53 8.72
C ASP A 597 -12.91 27.59 9.79
N ARG A 598 -14.17 27.75 10.26
CA ARG A 598 -14.51 28.60 11.41
C ARG A 598 -13.79 28.20 12.71
N LEU A 599 -13.23 26.99 12.78
CA LEU A 599 -12.41 26.56 13.91
C LEU A 599 -11.08 27.33 13.99
N LEU A 600 -10.58 27.86 12.86
CA LEU A 600 -9.37 28.68 12.78
C LEU A 600 -9.55 30.08 13.38
N ASP A 601 -10.80 30.57 13.43
CA ASP A 601 -11.16 31.86 14.02
C ASP A 601 -11.21 31.80 15.56
N LEU A 602 -11.24 30.60 16.13
CA LEU A 602 -11.24 30.35 17.58
C LEU A 602 -9.82 30.35 18.19
N VAL A 603 -8.77 30.57 17.39
CA VAL A 603 -7.37 30.53 17.85
C VAL A 603 -6.88 31.93 18.23
N PRO A 604 -6.37 32.15 19.46
CA PRO A 604 -5.86 33.46 19.88
C PRO A 604 -4.66 33.94 19.05
N ASP A 605 -4.63 35.21 18.67
CA ASP A 605 -3.61 35.75 17.74
C ASP A 605 -2.17 35.68 18.26
N ARG A 606 -1.97 35.58 19.58
CA ARG A 606 -0.65 35.35 20.19
C ARG A 606 0.00 34.03 19.72
N GLU A 607 -0.81 33.03 19.36
CA GLU A 607 -0.36 31.73 18.85
C GLU A 607 0.11 31.84 17.36
N THR A 608 -0.01 33.04 16.77
CA THR A 608 0.52 33.43 15.46
C THR A 608 1.56 34.55 15.55
N THR A 609 2.16 34.79 16.72
CA THR A 609 3.29 35.73 16.90
C THR A 609 4.52 35.25 16.14
N THR A 610 5.33 36.18 15.61
CA THR A 610 6.55 35.92 14.81
C THR A 610 7.45 34.81 15.38
N GLY A 611 7.73 34.78 16.69
CA GLY A 611 8.55 33.71 17.29
C GLY A 611 7.96 32.29 17.19
N VAL A 612 6.63 32.16 17.15
CA VAL A 612 5.95 30.87 16.91
C VAL A 612 6.08 30.46 15.44
N LEU A 613 5.95 31.43 14.53
CA LEU A 613 6.13 31.20 13.09
C LEU A 613 7.60 30.85 12.76
N GLN A 614 8.56 31.52 13.41
CA GLN A 614 9.99 31.23 13.30
C GLN A 614 10.32 29.83 13.84
N SER A 615 9.80 29.45 15.02
CA SER A 615 9.93 28.06 15.52
C SER A 615 9.36 27.06 14.51
N LEU A 616 8.18 27.33 13.93
CA LEU A 616 7.56 26.44 12.95
C LEU A 616 8.41 26.29 11.68
N VAL A 617 9.03 27.36 11.16
CA VAL A 617 9.96 27.27 10.02
C VAL A 617 11.24 26.54 10.42
N ARG A 618 11.86 26.86 11.55
CA ARG A 618 13.03 26.14 12.07
C ARG A 618 12.75 24.64 12.15
N ASP A 619 11.64 24.26 12.77
CA ASP A 619 11.29 22.86 13.01
C ASP A 619 11.01 22.13 11.67
N MET A 620 10.42 22.80 10.67
CA MET A 620 10.26 22.26 9.31
C MET A 620 11.59 22.14 8.55
N VAL A 621 12.49 23.12 8.64
CA VAL A 621 13.79 23.10 7.96
C VAL A 621 14.73 22.08 8.62
N CYS A 622 14.78 22.00 9.95
CA CYS A 622 15.51 20.95 10.68
C CYS A 622 15.04 19.55 10.29
N ALA A 623 13.72 19.31 10.28
CA ALA A 623 13.16 18.04 9.83
C ALA A 623 13.49 17.76 8.34
N GLY A 624 13.54 18.79 7.50
CA GLY A 624 13.95 18.69 6.09
C GLY A 624 15.43 18.35 5.89
N ILE A 625 16.32 18.79 6.79
CA ILE A 625 17.77 18.52 6.78
C ILE A 625 18.11 17.21 7.53
N GLY A 626 17.17 16.64 8.29
CA GLY A 626 17.40 15.46 9.14
C GLY A 626 18.07 15.78 10.48
N ILE A 627 18.04 17.05 10.92
CA ILE A 627 18.52 17.47 12.25
C ILE A 627 17.41 17.20 13.28
N PRO A 628 17.67 16.43 14.36
CA PRO A 628 16.67 16.18 15.39
C PRO A 628 16.35 17.46 16.18
N SER A 629 15.06 17.74 16.36
CA SER A 629 14.56 18.88 17.14
C SER A 629 14.86 18.72 18.63
N GLY A 630 16.00 19.27 19.08
CA GLY A 630 16.40 19.31 20.49
C GLY A 630 16.86 20.70 20.90
N GLU A 631 16.72 21.02 22.19
CA GLU A 631 17.19 22.29 22.77
C GLU A 631 18.72 22.27 22.92
N GLY A 632 19.43 22.63 21.85
CA GLY A 632 20.85 22.90 21.87
C GLY A 632 21.18 24.14 22.70
N THR A 633 22.32 24.14 23.39
CA THR A 633 22.76 25.31 24.17
C THR A 633 22.92 26.53 23.26
N PHE A 634 22.28 27.65 23.59
CA PHE A 634 22.20 28.87 22.75
C PHE A 634 21.57 28.66 21.35
N GLY A 635 20.85 27.56 21.11
CA GLY A 635 20.25 27.26 19.80
C GLY A 635 21.21 26.64 18.78
N ASP A 636 22.44 26.30 19.18
CA ASP A 636 23.37 25.52 18.34
C ASP A 636 22.89 24.07 18.20
N LEU A 637 22.45 23.72 17.00
CA LEU A 637 22.17 22.34 16.60
C LEU A 637 23.42 21.70 16.02
N THR A 638 23.49 20.36 16.04
CA THR A 638 24.65 19.60 15.58
C THR A 638 24.25 18.66 14.46
N TYR A 639 24.68 18.97 13.24
CA TYR A 639 24.63 18.05 12.11
C TYR A 639 25.87 17.13 12.15
N GLN A 640 25.64 15.85 11.89
CA GLN A 640 26.64 14.78 12.05
C GLN A 640 26.75 14.00 10.75
N ARG A 641 27.76 14.34 9.94
CA ARG A 641 27.98 13.76 8.62
C ARG A 641 29.08 12.71 8.68
N ASP A 642 28.83 11.54 8.10
CA ASP A 642 29.92 10.63 7.75
C ASP A 642 30.59 11.13 6.46
N TRP A 643 31.92 11.23 6.49
CA TRP A 643 32.72 11.82 5.40
C TRP A 643 34.10 11.20 5.29
N ARG A 644 34.42 10.62 4.13
CA ARG A 644 35.72 10.00 3.79
C ARG A 644 36.32 9.12 4.90
N GLY A 645 35.52 8.27 5.52
CA GLY A 645 35.99 7.31 6.52
C GLY A 645 36.10 7.82 7.95
N ARG A 646 35.61 9.05 8.24
CA ARG A 646 35.49 9.62 9.59
C ARG A 646 34.12 10.28 9.76
N ARG A 647 33.75 10.61 11.00
CA ARG A 647 32.57 11.44 11.28
C ARG A 647 32.98 12.91 11.40
N GLN A 648 32.16 13.81 10.90
CA GLN A 648 32.36 15.25 10.89
C GLN A 648 31.16 15.97 11.49
N GLN A 649 31.44 16.95 12.35
CA GLN A 649 30.44 17.80 12.97
C GLN A 649 30.34 19.12 12.21
N VAL A 650 29.12 19.58 12.01
CA VAL A 650 28.81 20.94 11.55
C VAL A 650 27.81 21.52 12.54
N ILE A 651 28.10 22.71 13.06
CA ILE A 651 27.18 23.45 13.93
C ILE A 651 26.19 24.20 13.04
N VAL A 652 24.91 24.13 13.39
CA VAL A 652 23.83 24.79 12.64
C VAL A 652 23.04 25.64 13.62
N THR A 653 23.06 26.95 13.43
CA THR A 653 22.48 27.91 14.37
C THR A 653 21.39 28.71 13.66
N PHE A 654 20.16 28.68 14.18
CA PHE A 654 19.04 29.43 13.61
C PHE A 654 18.89 30.78 14.31
N ALA A 655 19.15 31.87 13.59
CA ALA A 655 19.15 33.23 14.12
C ALA A 655 18.80 34.24 13.03
N ASN A 656 18.10 35.30 13.41
CA ASN A 656 18.00 36.50 12.59
C ASN A 656 19.38 37.17 12.52
N VAL A 657 19.93 37.36 11.31
CA VAL A 657 21.30 37.86 11.14
C VAL A 657 21.39 39.36 11.42
N ARG A 658 20.34 40.15 11.15
CA ARG A 658 20.22 41.57 11.53
C ARG A 658 20.11 41.84 13.04
N ASP A 659 19.76 40.85 13.87
CA ASP A 659 19.50 41.03 15.30
C ASP A 659 20.79 41.05 16.14
N ASN A 660 21.41 42.23 16.23
CA ASN A 660 22.58 42.48 17.07
C ASN A 660 22.28 42.39 18.59
N VAL A 661 21.01 42.35 19.02
CA VAL A 661 20.63 42.37 20.45
C VAL A 661 20.55 40.95 21.01
N ASN A 662 19.88 40.05 20.30
CA ASN A 662 19.77 38.64 20.70
C ASN A 662 20.92 37.78 20.15
N PHE A 663 21.60 38.21 19.07
CA PHE A 663 22.69 37.45 18.45
C PHE A 663 23.94 38.32 18.20
N PRO A 664 24.91 38.37 19.13
CA PRO A 664 26.12 39.18 18.98
C PRO A 664 27.13 38.57 17.99
N ASP A 665 28.03 39.38 17.43
CA ASP A 665 28.97 38.95 16.37
C ASP A 665 29.87 37.77 16.79
N SER A 666 30.22 37.69 18.07
CA SER A 666 30.99 36.57 18.64
C SER A 666 30.30 35.21 18.52
N ALA A 667 28.97 35.18 18.35
CA ALA A 667 28.21 33.96 18.11
C ALA A 667 28.11 33.58 16.62
N LEU A 668 28.46 34.49 15.70
CA LEU A 668 28.47 34.21 14.25
C LEU A 668 29.75 33.50 13.79
N TYR A 669 30.89 33.78 14.44
CA TYR A 669 32.17 33.14 14.11
C TYR A 669 32.20 31.64 14.51
N ALA A 670 32.95 30.83 13.75
CA ALA A 670 33.10 29.41 14.01
C ALA A 670 34.25 29.09 14.99
N THR A 671 34.08 28.02 15.79
CA THR A 671 35.03 27.63 16.85
C THR A 671 36.01 26.56 16.34
N GLY A 672 37.27 26.96 16.13
CA GLY A 672 38.35 26.04 15.75
C GLY A 672 38.22 25.52 14.32
N GLU A 673 38.32 24.20 14.14
CA GLU A 673 38.22 23.56 12.81
C GLU A 673 36.77 23.27 12.38
N THR A 674 35.81 23.30 13.29
CA THR A 674 34.40 22.94 13.03
C THR A 674 33.70 24.03 12.23
N TRP A 675 32.98 23.67 11.17
CA TRP A 675 32.16 24.63 10.43
C TRP A 675 30.90 25.03 11.21
N ARG A 676 30.54 26.32 11.14
CA ARG A 676 29.24 26.85 11.57
C ARG A 676 28.43 27.29 10.34
N VAL A 677 27.16 26.90 10.29
CA VAL A 677 26.17 27.40 9.33
C VAL A 677 25.11 28.16 10.10
N VAL A 678 25.03 29.47 9.88
CA VAL A 678 23.97 30.34 10.40
C VAL A 678 22.83 30.32 9.40
N VAL A 679 21.63 29.96 9.84
CA VAL A 679 20.43 29.84 8.99
C VAL A 679 19.40 30.88 9.43
N ASP A 680 19.06 31.78 8.52
CA ASP A 680 18.11 32.87 8.79
C ASP A 680 16.67 32.47 8.41
N TYR A 681 15.69 33.30 8.79
CA TYR A 681 14.27 33.13 8.54
C TYR A 681 13.84 33.90 7.28
N PRO A 682 12.85 33.39 6.51
CA PRO A 682 12.43 34.02 5.25
C PRO A 682 11.38 35.13 5.43
N PHE A 683 11.23 35.71 6.63
CA PHE A 683 10.31 36.82 6.89
C PHE A 683 10.71 37.52 8.19
N ASP A 684 10.45 38.83 8.26
CA ASP A 684 10.99 39.67 9.34
C ASP A 684 10.11 40.89 9.66
N ILE A 685 10.20 41.42 10.89
CA ILE A 685 9.46 42.63 11.29
C ILE A 685 10.25 43.87 10.89
N GLY A 686 9.83 44.55 9.81
CA GLY A 686 10.38 45.85 9.44
C GLY A 686 11.87 45.81 9.05
N GLY A 687 12.29 44.73 8.41
CA GLY A 687 13.61 44.56 7.81
C GLY A 687 13.53 44.12 6.36
N ASN A 688 14.67 44.06 5.69
CA ASN A 688 14.83 43.39 4.41
C ASN A 688 16.23 42.77 4.35
N ARG A 689 16.37 41.77 3.47
CA ARG A 689 17.57 40.96 3.24
C ARG A 689 18.89 41.73 3.01
N ARG A 690 18.82 43.02 2.64
CA ARG A 690 20.01 43.88 2.47
C ARG A 690 20.61 44.34 3.80
N ASP A 691 19.81 44.43 4.86
CA ASP A 691 20.30 44.75 6.19
C ASP A 691 21.18 43.61 6.75
N ASP A 692 20.78 42.35 6.50
CA ASP A 692 21.55 41.15 6.87
C ASP A 692 22.88 41.07 6.10
N LEU A 693 22.83 41.29 4.79
CA LEU A 693 24.01 41.39 3.92
C LEU A 693 24.96 42.49 4.42
N ALA A 694 24.44 43.67 4.74
CA ALA A 694 25.23 44.79 5.25
C ALA A 694 25.89 44.49 6.60
N ARG A 695 25.31 43.62 7.47
CA ARG A 695 25.99 43.12 8.67
C ARG A 695 27.10 42.14 8.30
N ILE A 696 26.85 41.18 7.40
CA ILE A 696 27.87 40.18 6.98
C ILE A 696 29.09 40.86 6.34
N GLU A 697 28.91 41.96 5.61
CA GLU A 697 30.01 42.75 5.06
C GLU A 697 30.91 43.41 6.11
N GLN A 698 30.41 43.63 7.33
CA GLN A 698 31.15 44.23 8.46
C GLN A 698 31.92 43.22 9.32
N LEU A 699 31.78 41.92 9.06
CA LEU A 699 32.42 40.84 9.84
C LEU A 699 33.83 40.49 9.31
N ASP A 700 34.70 40.07 10.24
CA ASP A 700 36.07 39.63 9.94
C ASP A 700 36.08 38.37 9.06
N ARG A 701 36.99 38.34 8.08
CA ARG A 701 37.20 37.19 7.20
C ARG A 701 38.19 36.17 7.82
N GLY A 702 38.20 34.96 7.26
CA GLY A 702 39.01 33.83 7.70
C GLY A 702 38.28 32.80 8.58
N SER A 703 37.08 33.10 9.10
CA SER A 703 36.32 32.16 9.93
C SER A 703 35.58 31.10 9.10
N ARG A 704 35.48 29.86 9.59
CA ARG A 704 34.72 28.75 8.98
C ARG A 704 33.19 28.88 9.19
N THR A 705 32.65 30.06 8.87
CA THR A 705 31.22 30.38 8.94
C THR A 705 30.61 30.49 7.55
N VAL A 706 29.44 29.87 7.37
CA VAL A 706 28.53 30.08 6.24
C VAL A 706 27.24 30.70 6.74
N PHE A 707 26.67 31.61 5.97
CA PHE A 707 25.33 32.16 6.17
C PHE A 707 24.42 31.63 5.07
N TRP A 708 23.25 31.14 5.47
CA TRP A 708 22.18 30.74 4.56
C TRP A 708 21.03 31.74 4.72
N LEU A 709 21.04 32.75 3.85
CA LEU A 709 20.05 33.83 3.81
C LEU A 709 18.98 33.51 2.76
N PRO A 710 17.78 33.02 3.16
CA PRO A 710 16.70 32.78 2.22
C PRO A 710 16.21 34.07 1.56
N TYR A 711 15.54 33.93 0.43
CA TYR A 711 14.64 34.95 -0.10
C TYR A 711 13.41 35.12 0.79
N PHE A 712 12.81 36.31 0.80
CA PHE A 712 11.62 36.56 1.62
C PHE A 712 10.37 35.90 1.02
N ILE A 713 9.46 35.41 1.88
CA ILE A 713 8.21 34.77 1.45
C ILE A 713 7.07 35.78 1.33
N THR A 714 6.19 35.57 0.36
CA THR A 714 5.07 36.47 0.09
C THR A 714 3.94 36.35 1.13
N GLU A 715 3.03 37.32 1.13
CA GLU A 715 1.84 37.34 1.98
C GLU A 715 0.95 36.08 1.82
N GLU A 716 0.91 35.48 0.63
CA GLU A 716 0.22 34.21 0.36
C GLU A 716 0.82 33.06 1.20
N LEU A 717 2.14 32.87 1.13
CA LEU A 717 2.80 31.78 1.85
C LEU A 717 2.87 32.08 3.37
N HIS A 718 3.05 33.34 3.76
CA HIS A 718 2.97 33.77 5.16
C HIS A 718 1.55 33.51 5.75
N THR A 719 0.50 33.68 4.95
CA THR A 719 -0.88 33.32 5.32
C THR A 719 -1.04 31.82 5.50
N ARG A 720 -0.49 30.99 4.58
CA ARG A 720 -0.47 29.52 4.76
C ARG A 720 0.31 29.09 6.00
N LEU A 721 1.43 29.74 6.33
CA LEU A 721 2.21 29.50 7.55
C LEU A 721 1.41 29.84 8.82
N THR A 722 0.73 30.99 8.79
CA THR A 722 -0.17 31.45 9.86
C THR A 722 -1.33 30.47 10.08
N GLN A 723 -1.94 29.95 9.01
CA GLN A 723 -2.97 28.91 9.10
C GLN A 723 -2.42 27.60 9.67
N LEU A 724 -1.22 27.16 9.27
CA LEU A 724 -0.60 25.96 9.82
C LEU A 724 -0.32 26.10 11.33
N ALA A 725 0.13 27.27 11.79
CA ALA A 725 0.29 27.55 13.22
C ALA A 725 -1.05 27.43 13.98
N ARG A 726 -2.13 28.01 13.45
CA ARG A 726 -3.49 27.87 14.02
C ARG A 726 -3.97 26.41 14.07
N ILE A 727 -3.72 25.62 13.02
CA ILE A 727 -4.09 24.20 12.98
C ILE A 727 -3.25 23.36 13.97
N ASN A 728 -1.94 23.63 14.06
CA ASN A 728 -1.06 23.02 15.06
C ASN A 728 -1.55 23.31 16.48
N TYR A 729 -2.01 24.54 16.73
CA TYR A 729 -2.58 24.92 18.03
C TYR A 729 -3.86 24.13 18.35
N LEU A 730 -4.81 24.00 17.41
CA LEU A 730 -6.08 23.28 17.60
C LEU A 730 -5.89 21.77 17.84
N LEU A 731 -5.01 21.15 17.06
CA LEU A 731 -4.73 19.71 17.14
C LEU A 731 -3.85 19.35 18.33
N GLY A 732 -3.02 20.28 18.81
CA GLY A 732 -2.10 20.09 19.94
C GLY A 732 -0.90 19.21 19.62
N SER A 733 0.06 19.15 20.55
CA SER A 733 1.20 18.23 20.44
C SER A 733 0.70 16.78 20.45
N GLY A 734 1.16 15.97 19.50
CA GLY A 734 0.66 14.61 19.25
C GLY A 734 -0.66 14.52 18.47
N GLY A 735 -1.33 15.64 18.15
CA GLY A 735 -2.54 15.63 17.32
C GLY A 735 -3.80 15.08 18.01
N ASN A 736 -3.83 15.06 19.35
CA ASN A 736 -4.94 14.50 20.14
C ASN A 736 -6.23 15.33 20.06
N GLY A 737 -6.16 16.64 19.78
CA GLY A 737 -7.33 17.49 19.60
C GLY A 737 -7.99 17.97 20.90
N ASP A 738 -7.28 17.91 22.02
CA ASP A 738 -7.81 18.33 23.33
C ASP A 738 -8.21 19.82 23.34
N ARG A 739 -7.43 20.66 22.64
CA ARG A 739 -7.71 22.10 22.48
C ARG A 739 -8.92 22.36 21.57
N LEU A 740 -9.01 21.67 20.43
CA LEU A 740 -10.22 21.65 19.59
C LEU A 740 -11.46 21.24 20.40
N SER A 741 -11.33 20.23 21.27
CA SER A 741 -12.45 19.70 22.06
C SER A 741 -13.01 20.72 23.06
N ASN A 742 -12.15 21.60 23.58
CA ASN A 742 -12.53 22.70 24.48
C ASN A 742 -13.08 23.91 23.71
N LEU A 743 -12.43 24.30 22.61
CA LEU A 743 -12.83 25.50 21.84
C LEU A 743 -14.15 25.29 21.08
N ALA A 744 -14.38 24.10 20.51
CA ALA A 744 -15.60 23.78 19.78
C ALA A 744 -16.67 23.12 20.69
N THR A 745 -16.89 23.67 21.89
CA THR A 745 -17.82 23.07 22.88
C THR A 745 -19.26 22.95 22.36
N ASP A 746 -19.73 23.92 21.57
CA ASP A 746 -21.07 23.95 20.99
C ASP A 746 -21.32 22.90 19.90
N TRP A 747 -20.28 22.17 19.47
CA TRP A 747 -20.32 21.23 18.35
C TRP A 747 -20.54 19.80 18.84
N SER A 748 -21.29 19.00 18.08
CA SER A 748 -21.53 17.59 18.44
C SER A 748 -20.22 16.79 18.47
N VAL A 749 -20.22 15.66 19.18
CA VAL A 749 -19.04 14.78 19.26
C VAL A 749 -18.67 14.24 17.88
N ALA A 750 -19.67 13.98 17.03
CA ALA A 750 -19.44 13.55 15.64
C ALA A 750 -18.80 14.67 14.80
N ASP A 751 -19.31 15.90 14.90
CA ASP A 751 -18.78 17.04 14.15
C ASP A 751 -17.37 17.42 14.60
N ARG A 752 -17.06 17.34 15.91
CA ARG A 752 -15.70 17.53 16.42
C ARG A 752 -14.73 16.47 15.93
N GLN A 753 -15.14 15.20 15.87
CA GLN A 753 -14.28 14.13 15.35
C GLN A 753 -14.07 14.25 13.83
N ALA A 754 -15.11 14.59 13.06
CA ALA A 754 -14.99 14.86 11.62
C ALA A 754 -14.11 16.10 11.35
N GLY A 755 -14.30 17.17 12.13
CA GLY A 755 -13.48 18.38 12.07
C GLY A 755 -12.02 18.14 12.45
N LYS A 756 -11.75 17.26 13.41
CA LYS A 756 -10.39 16.81 13.74
C LYS A 756 -9.73 16.14 12.54
N THR A 757 -10.42 15.23 11.85
CA THR A 757 -9.91 14.58 10.64
C THR A 757 -9.69 15.57 9.50
N TYR A 758 -10.63 16.50 9.27
CA TYR A 758 -10.47 17.58 8.28
C TYR A 758 -9.25 18.46 8.58
N LEU A 759 -9.06 18.88 9.82
CA LEU A 759 -7.91 19.68 10.25
C LEU A 759 -6.59 18.89 10.12
N GLN A 760 -6.58 17.59 10.39
CA GLN A 760 -5.42 16.72 10.17
C GLN A 760 -5.07 16.57 8.69
N ASP A 761 -6.07 16.43 7.80
CA ASP A 761 -5.86 16.37 6.36
C ASP A 761 -5.33 17.73 5.82
N ARG A 762 -5.95 18.84 6.21
CA ARG A 762 -5.48 20.21 5.87
C ARG A 762 -4.08 20.49 6.44
N GLN A 763 -3.73 19.98 7.62
CA GLN A 763 -2.38 20.09 8.20
C GLN A 763 -1.32 19.41 7.31
N ARG A 764 -1.63 18.24 6.71
CA ARG A 764 -0.71 17.55 5.80
C ARG A 764 -0.53 18.32 4.50
N HIS A 765 -1.63 18.82 3.90
CA HIS A 765 -1.58 19.61 2.67
C HIS A 765 -0.79 20.91 2.85
N LEU A 766 -1.06 21.68 3.92
CA LEU A 766 -0.33 22.91 4.20
C LEU A 766 1.16 22.66 4.50
N ARG A 767 1.52 21.59 5.23
CA ARG A 767 2.95 21.23 5.43
C ARG A 767 3.66 20.90 4.13
N ALA A 768 2.99 20.23 3.18
CA ALA A 768 3.57 19.96 1.86
C ALA A 768 3.78 21.25 1.07
N ALA A 769 2.74 22.09 0.94
CA ALA A 769 2.83 23.37 0.23
C ALA A 769 3.88 24.31 0.84
N LEU A 770 3.96 24.40 2.17
CA LEU A 770 4.96 25.19 2.88
C LEU A 770 6.38 24.60 2.72
N SER A 771 6.54 23.28 2.70
CA SER A 771 7.85 22.67 2.40
C SER A 771 8.31 23.01 0.98
N ASP A 772 7.41 23.05 0.00
CA ASP A 772 7.70 23.44 -1.37
C ASP A 772 8.06 24.93 -1.50
N GLY A 773 7.30 25.81 -0.86
CA GLY A 773 7.58 27.25 -0.82
C GLY A 773 8.88 27.56 -0.08
N LEU A 774 9.13 26.94 1.07
CA LEU A 774 10.40 27.08 1.79
C LEU A 774 11.59 26.55 0.99
N ARG A 775 11.43 25.47 0.20
CA ARG A 775 12.49 25.01 -0.72
C ARG A 775 12.82 26.03 -1.82
N ARG A 776 11.85 26.83 -2.27
CA ARG A 776 12.10 27.99 -3.15
C ARG A 776 12.80 29.12 -2.39
N ALA A 777 12.30 29.49 -1.20
CA ALA A 777 12.84 30.58 -0.39
C ALA A 777 14.31 30.35 0.00
N TYR A 778 14.66 29.15 0.49
CA TYR A 778 16.03 28.77 0.82
C TYR A 778 16.90 28.40 -0.40
N GLY A 779 16.42 28.59 -1.63
CA GLY A 779 17.19 28.32 -2.86
C GLY A 779 17.53 26.86 -3.14
N VAL A 780 16.92 25.91 -2.41
CA VAL A 780 17.05 24.45 -2.61
C VAL A 780 16.45 24.01 -3.96
N VAL A 781 15.43 24.73 -4.40
CA VAL A 781 14.84 24.67 -5.74
C VAL A 781 14.89 26.09 -6.30
N ARG A 782 15.42 26.25 -7.52
CA ARG A 782 15.50 27.56 -8.17
C ARG A 782 14.09 28.10 -8.46
N ALA A 783 13.75 29.23 -7.85
CA ALA A 783 12.50 29.94 -8.11
C ALA A 783 12.41 30.38 -9.59
N GLN A 784 11.22 30.34 -10.13
CA GLN A 784 10.89 30.81 -11.48
C GLN A 784 10.14 32.16 -11.40
N ALA A 785 10.21 32.95 -12.48
CA ALA A 785 9.50 34.25 -12.55
C ALA A 785 7.96 34.15 -12.54
N THR A 786 7.42 32.94 -12.42
CA THR A 786 5.98 32.62 -12.28
C THR A 786 5.59 32.12 -10.89
N ASP A 787 6.55 31.97 -9.96
CA ASP A 787 6.28 31.49 -8.61
C ASP A 787 5.74 32.64 -7.74
N THR A 788 4.60 32.45 -7.07
CA THR A 788 3.96 33.47 -6.22
C THR A 788 4.34 33.39 -4.75
N ASP A 789 5.13 32.40 -4.35
CA ASP A 789 5.46 32.10 -2.94
C ASP A 789 6.60 32.96 -2.35
N VAL A 790 7.45 33.54 -3.21
CA VAL A 790 8.77 34.09 -2.83
C VAL A 790 9.07 35.39 -3.59
N GLU A 791 9.65 36.38 -2.91
CA GLU A 791 10.12 37.63 -3.51
C GLU A 791 11.47 37.42 -4.24
N PRO A 792 11.60 37.80 -5.54
CA PRO A 792 12.83 37.60 -6.30
C PRO A 792 13.91 38.64 -5.95
N ASP A 793 15.15 38.17 -5.82
CA ASP A 793 16.36 38.97 -5.58
C ASP A 793 17.52 38.41 -6.42
N ASP A 794 18.43 39.28 -6.86
CA ASP A 794 19.59 38.91 -7.71
C ASP A 794 20.77 38.33 -6.90
N VAL A 795 20.77 38.53 -5.57
CA VAL A 795 21.83 38.04 -4.67
C VAL A 795 21.54 36.60 -4.23
N GLY A 796 22.46 35.67 -4.49
CA GLY A 796 22.31 34.26 -4.10
C GLY A 796 22.15 34.01 -2.60
N VAL A 797 21.72 32.80 -2.20
CA VAL A 797 21.31 32.47 -0.81
C VAL A 797 22.44 32.07 0.14
N LEU A 798 23.68 32.01 -0.33
CA LEU A 798 24.84 31.56 0.46
C LEU A 798 25.95 32.61 0.50
N HIS A 799 26.45 32.90 1.71
CA HIS A 799 27.60 33.78 1.95
C HIS A 799 28.58 33.12 2.93
N THR A 800 29.85 33.49 2.91
CA THR A 800 30.85 32.93 3.84
C THR A 800 31.91 33.94 4.24
N LEU A 801 32.47 33.74 5.44
CA LEU A 801 33.63 34.46 5.93
C LEU A 801 34.95 33.76 5.55
N ALA A 802 34.92 32.51 5.08
CA ALA A 802 36.11 31.74 4.74
C ALA A 802 36.76 32.25 3.44
N GLU A 803 38.04 32.59 3.49
CA GLU A 803 38.77 33.17 2.36
C GLU A 803 38.97 32.16 1.23
N GLY A 804 38.56 32.51 0.01
CA GLY A 804 38.70 31.63 -1.15
C GLY A 804 37.74 30.42 -1.17
N ALA A 805 36.76 30.34 -0.27
CA ALA A 805 35.68 29.37 -0.35
C ALA A 805 34.60 29.84 -1.34
N ALA A 806 34.67 29.35 -2.57
CA ALA A 806 33.65 29.60 -3.59
C ALA A 806 32.44 28.68 -3.39
N LEU A 807 31.37 29.20 -2.78
CA LEU A 807 30.09 28.49 -2.68
C LEU A 807 29.32 28.62 -4.00
N GLY A 808 28.86 27.50 -4.53
CA GLY A 808 27.92 27.47 -5.66
C GLY A 808 26.46 27.41 -5.21
N ASP A 809 25.54 27.42 -6.16
CA ASP A 809 24.11 27.18 -5.90
C ASP A 809 23.88 25.85 -5.16
N LEU A 810 22.81 25.79 -4.37
CA LEU A 810 22.38 24.58 -3.69
C LEU A 810 21.85 23.53 -4.68
N ARG A 811 22.13 22.25 -4.40
CA ARG A 811 21.93 21.14 -5.34
C ARG A 811 21.17 19.98 -4.69
N GLY A 812 20.23 19.39 -5.41
CA GLY A 812 19.55 18.13 -5.01
C GLY A 812 18.04 18.23 -4.80
N GLY A 813 17.44 19.43 -4.74
CA GLY A 813 15.98 19.62 -4.72
C GLY A 813 15.26 19.21 -3.43
N THR A 814 15.96 18.66 -2.43
CA THR A 814 15.48 18.46 -1.05
C THR A 814 16.43 19.15 -0.07
N PHE A 815 15.92 19.51 1.12
CA PHE A 815 16.72 20.18 2.16
C PHE A 815 17.93 19.33 2.59
N ASP A 816 17.72 18.05 2.89
CA ASP A 816 18.78 17.06 3.17
C ASP A 816 19.83 17.01 2.05
N ALA A 817 19.44 16.79 0.79
CA ALA A 817 20.40 16.70 -0.31
C ALA A 817 21.13 18.03 -0.56
N ALA A 818 20.47 19.18 -0.39
CA ALA A 818 21.10 20.49 -0.50
C ALA A 818 22.13 20.73 0.62
N PHE A 819 21.79 20.39 1.86
CA PHE A 819 22.68 20.54 3.01
C PHE A 819 23.83 19.52 2.99
N ALA A 820 23.57 18.30 2.52
CA ALA A 820 24.61 17.31 2.24
C ALA A 820 25.56 17.79 1.13
N ASN A 821 25.06 18.37 0.03
CA ASN A 821 25.95 18.91 -1.01
C ASN A 821 26.76 20.11 -0.48
N LEU A 822 26.13 21.05 0.23
CA LEU A 822 26.83 22.18 0.88
C LEU A 822 27.93 21.69 1.83
N THR A 823 27.61 20.82 2.79
CA THR A 823 28.62 20.31 3.74
C THR A 823 29.71 19.46 3.07
N ALA A 824 29.42 18.77 1.96
CA ALA A 824 30.43 18.08 1.17
C ALA A 824 31.43 19.08 0.54
N ASP A 825 30.94 20.18 -0.03
CA ASP A 825 31.79 21.20 -0.66
C ASP A 825 32.64 21.96 0.38
N LEU A 826 32.09 22.28 1.54
CA LEU A 826 32.85 22.86 2.67
C LEU A 826 33.97 21.93 3.15
N LEU A 827 33.68 20.63 3.28
CA LEU A 827 34.69 19.65 3.70
C LEU A 827 35.73 19.36 2.59
N LYS A 828 35.36 19.41 1.30
CA LYS A 828 36.32 19.35 0.18
C LYS A 828 37.29 20.53 0.22
N TRP A 829 36.78 21.74 0.42
CA TRP A 829 37.61 22.94 0.54
C TRP A 829 38.56 22.85 1.74
N SER A 830 38.09 22.34 2.89
CA SER A 830 38.91 22.15 4.08
C SER A 830 39.97 21.06 3.94
N TYR A 831 39.73 20.04 3.11
CA TYR A 831 40.54 18.83 3.01
C TYR A 831 40.69 18.35 1.54
N PRO A 832 41.39 19.12 0.68
CA PRO A 832 41.41 18.92 -0.77
C PRO A 832 42.34 17.80 -1.27
N GLY A 833 43.12 17.16 -0.41
CA GLY A 833 44.17 16.23 -0.83
C GLY A 833 43.71 14.85 -1.32
N GLU A 834 44.50 14.25 -2.21
CA GLU A 834 44.36 12.88 -2.73
C GLU A 834 45.64 12.06 -2.54
N PRO A 835 45.60 10.70 -2.57
CA PRO A 835 44.42 9.83 -2.55
C PRO A 835 43.60 10.01 -1.28
N ASN A 836 42.32 9.62 -1.32
CA ASN A 836 41.40 9.71 -0.20
C ASN A 836 40.29 8.63 -0.34
N LEU A 837 39.44 8.49 0.68
CA LEU A 837 38.26 7.62 0.63
C LEU A 837 37.08 8.34 -0.07
N PRO A 838 36.09 7.61 -0.62
CA PRO A 838 34.86 8.21 -1.17
C PRO A 838 34.17 9.16 -0.19
N GLU A 839 33.46 10.17 -0.71
CA GLU A 839 32.84 11.21 0.12
C GLU A 839 31.91 10.62 1.19
N ASP A 840 31.03 9.70 0.83
CA ASP A 840 30.05 9.09 1.74
C ASP A 840 30.55 7.77 2.37
N GLU A 841 31.87 7.55 2.41
CA GLU A 841 32.47 6.41 3.11
C GLU A 841 32.27 6.57 4.63
N ARG A 842 31.56 5.61 5.21
CA ARG A 842 31.27 5.49 6.64
C ARG A 842 32.56 5.42 7.50
N PRO A 843 32.52 5.79 8.80
CA PRO A 843 33.67 5.72 9.69
C PRO A 843 34.33 4.33 9.69
N VAL A 844 35.62 4.27 9.36
CA VAL A 844 36.34 2.99 9.22
C VAL A 844 36.73 2.46 10.59
N THR A 845 36.33 1.22 10.91
CA THR A 845 36.56 0.64 12.23
C THR A 845 37.98 0.10 12.40
N ARG A 846 38.49 0.10 13.63
CA ARG A 846 39.77 -0.54 13.98
C ARG A 846 39.85 -2.03 13.57
N ALA A 847 38.73 -2.73 13.51
CA ALA A 847 38.68 -4.11 13.04
C ALA A 847 38.95 -4.20 11.53
N GLU A 848 38.27 -3.36 10.73
CA GLU A 848 38.47 -3.27 9.28
C GLU A 848 39.92 -2.83 8.94
N LEU A 849 40.46 -1.82 9.64
CA LEU A 849 41.83 -1.35 9.44
C LEU A 849 42.87 -2.44 9.75
N ASN A 850 42.71 -3.16 10.87
CA ASN A 850 43.61 -4.25 11.21
C ASN A 850 43.49 -5.45 10.26
N LYS A 851 42.31 -5.69 9.66
CA LYS A 851 42.12 -6.72 8.63
C LYS A 851 42.83 -6.36 7.32
N VAL A 852 42.85 -5.08 6.92
CA VAL A 852 43.71 -4.63 5.81
C VAL A 852 45.18 -4.85 6.13
N LEU A 853 45.62 -4.51 7.36
CA LEU A 853 47.00 -4.71 7.79
C LEU A 853 47.42 -6.20 7.82
N GLU A 854 46.49 -7.11 8.13
CA GLU A 854 46.70 -8.57 8.05
C GLU A 854 47.06 -9.02 6.63
N TYR A 855 46.26 -8.64 5.62
CA TYR A 855 46.55 -8.97 4.22
C TYR A 855 47.77 -8.21 3.67
N ALA A 856 48.03 -6.99 4.15
CA ALA A 856 49.27 -6.26 3.84
C ALA A 856 50.51 -7.03 4.32
N ARG A 857 50.48 -7.64 5.52
CA ARG A 857 51.58 -8.52 5.98
C ARG A 857 51.72 -9.77 5.13
N GLY A 858 50.61 -10.44 4.82
CA GLY A 858 50.62 -11.64 3.98
C GLY A 858 51.22 -11.36 2.59
N ALA A 859 50.79 -10.28 1.93
CA ALA A 859 51.32 -9.88 0.64
C ALA A 859 52.75 -9.33 0.73
N ALA A 860 53.15 -8.72 1.85
CA ALA A 860 54.53 -8.28 2.02
C ALA A 860 55.51 -9.43 2.24
N ALA A 861 55.06 -10.56 2.79
CA ALA A 861 55.85 -11.77 3.01
C ALA A 861 55.98 -12.66 1.75
N ASP A 862 54.98 -12.69 0.88
CA ASP A 862 54.97 -13.46 -0.37
C ASP A 862 55.96 -12.93 -1.43
N GLU A 863 56.61 -13.83 -2.16
CA GLU A 863 57.61 -13.50 -3.19
C GLU A 863 57.00 -12.76 -4.40
N ALA A 864 55.79 -13.14 -4.82
CA ALA A 864 55.06 -12.46 -5.88
C ALA A 864 54.32 -11.19 -5.40
N ARG A 865 54.52 -10.83 -4.12
CA ARG A 865 53.88 -9.76 -3.34
C ARG A 865 52.34 -9.82 -3.30
N ARG A 866 51.80 -11.02 -3.09
CA ARG A 866 50.35 -11.34 -3.17
C ARG A 866 49.81 -11.99 -1.91
N ALA A 867 48.58 -11.63 -1.53
CA ALA A 867 47.78 -12.36 -0.56
C ALA A 867 46.45 -12.81 -1.21
N LYS A 868 46.07 -14.07 -0.96
CA LYS A 868 44.74 -14.59 -1.34
C LYS A 868 43.73 -14.17 -0.27
N VAL A 869 42.72 -13.40 -0.67
CA VAL A 869 41.60 -13.02 0.19
C VAL A 869 40.45 -13.97 -0.12
N GLU A 870 40.08 -14.84 0.83
CA GLU A 870 39.09 -15.91 0.57
C GLU A 870 37.66 -15.48 0.92
N THR A 871 37.46 -14.87 2.08
CA THR A 871 36.14 -14.45 2.61
C THR A 871 35.55 -13.29 1.82
N THR A 872 34.24 -13.34 1.51
CA THR A 872 33.55 -12.27 0.78
C THR A 872 33.47 -10.96 1.57
N SER A 873 33.33 -11.03 2.89
CA SER A 873 33.41 -9.86 3.79
C SER A 873 34.77 -9.17 3.70
N ASP A 874 35.84 -9.95 3.75
CA ASP A 874 37.21 -9.45 3.73
C ASP A 874 37.56 -8.83 2.38
N LYS A 875 37.11 -9.44 1.26
CA LYS A 875 37.23 -8.85 -0.08
C LYS A 875 36.58 -7.48 -0.17
N SER A 876 35.36 -7.34 0.39
CA SER A 876 34.65 -6.06 0.43
C SER A 876 35.46 -5.01 1.19
N THR A 877 35.86 -5.31 2.44
CA THR A 877 36.64 -4.42 3.30
C THR A 877 37.99 -4.02 2.68
N VAL A 878 38.77 -4.99 2.20
CA VAL A 878 40.10 -4.74 1.62
C VAL A 878 39.99 -3.91 0.35
N LYS A 879 39.02 -4.19 -0.54
CA LYS A 879 38.81 -3.40 -1.76
C LYS A 879 38.33 -1.97 -1.44
N ARG A 880 37.43 -1.82 -0.47
CA ARG A 880 36.84 -0.53 -0.06
C ARG A 880 37.86 0.44 0.52
N ILE A 881 38.84 -0.07 1.26
CA ILE A 881 39.88 0.76 1.89
C ILE A 881 41.12 0.87 1.00
N SER A 882 41.68 -0.26 0.54
CA SER A 882 43.01 -0.29 -0.07
C SER A 882 43.05 0.31 -1.46
N ASN A 883 42.09 -0.04 -2.34
CA ASN A 883 42.09 0.42 -3.72
C ASN A 883 41.86 1.94 -3.81
N HIS A 884 40.98 2.50 -2.96
CA HIS A 884 40.71 3.95 -2.92
C HIS A 884 41.90 4.75 -2.36
N LEU A 885 42.50 4.30 -1.25
CA LEU A 885 43.66 4.96 -0.67
C LEU A 885 44.98 4.63 -1.38
N ARG A 886 44.97 3.73 -2.37
CA ARG A 886 46.16 3.21 -3.09
C ARG A 886 47.20 2.62 -2.12
N LEU A 887 46.73 1.67 -1.31
CA LEU A 887 47.48 0.90 -0.30
C LEU A 887 47.64 -0.57 -0.75
N GLY A 888 47.97 -0.78 -2.02
CA GLY A 888 47.81 -2.07 -2.68
C GLY A 888 46.44 -2.22 -3.35
N GLU A 889 46.35 -3.16 -4.30
CA GLU A 889 45.15 -3.38 -5.12
C GLU A 889 44.60 -4.80 -4.89
N LEU A 890 43.31 -4.91 -4.55
CA LEU A 890 42.59 -6.19 -4.62
C LEU A 890 41.84 -6.31 -5.94
N THR A 891 42.25 -7.29 -6.75
CA THR A 891 41.61 -7.71 -8.00
C THR A 891 41.09 -9.13 -7.82
N GLU A 892 39.79 -9.34 -8.07
CA GLU A 892 39.05 -10.58 -7.77
C GLU A 892 39.23 -11.10 -6.32
N ASN A 893 40.18 -12.03 -6.12
CA ASN A 893 40.49 -12.69 -4.86
C ASN A 893 41.98 -12.52 -4.46
N ILE A 894 42.76 -11.74 -5.21
CA ILE A 894 44.21 -11.56 -5.00
C ILE A 894 44.47 -10.09 -4.71
N TYR A 895 44.96 -9.81 -3.49
CA TYR A 895 45.47 -8.51 -3.08
C TYR A 895 46.97 -8.43 -3.36
N VAL A 896 47.41 -7.34 -3.99
CA VAL A 896 48.78 -7.14 -4.49
C VAL A 896 49.40 -5.88 -3.89
N LEU A 897 50.52 -6.02 -3.18
CA LEU A 897 51.20 -4.91 -2.49
C LEU A 897 52.63 -4.68 -3.01
N ASN A 898 52.79 -3.76 -3.94
CA ASN A 898 54.09 -3.36 -4.47
C ASN A 898 54.12 -1.86 -4.80
N ASN A 899 55.29 -1.34 -5.18
CA ASN A 899 55.52 0.09 -5.43
C ASN A 899 54.73 0.69 -6.62
N ASN A 900 53.98 -0.10 -7.39
CA ASN A 900 53.00 0.39 -8.38
C ASN A 900 51.58 0.46 -7.80
N THR A 901 51.20 -0.47 -6.91
CA THR A 901 49.86 -0.51 -6.27
C THR A 901 49.79 0.27 -4.96
N CYS A 902 50.95 0.51 -4.31
CA CYS A 902 51.10 1.41 -3.16
C CYS A 902 51.63 2.78 -3.62
N TRP A 903 50.74 3.77 -3.76
CA TRP A 903 51.14 5.12 -4.16
C TRP A 903 51.95 5.83 -3.05
N TRP A 904 51.61 5.54 -1.79
CA TRP A 904 52.19 6.19 -0.62
C TRP A 904 53.69 5.95 -0.46
N SER A 905 54.22 4.82 -0.93
CA SER A 905 55.65 4.53 -0.87
C SER A 905 56.49 5.56 -1.63
N ASN A 906 56.19 5.79 -2.91
CA ASN A 906 56.89 6.80 -3.70
C ASN A 906 56.66 8.23 -3.16
N HIS A 907 55.43 8.55 -2.73
CA HIS A 907 55.11 9.87 -2.19
C HIS A 907 55.87 10.19 -0.90
N LEU A 908 55.82 9.28 0.10
CA LEU A 908 56.46 9.48 1.39
C LEU A 908 57.98 9.50 1.27
N LEU A 909 58.59 8.62 0.48
CA LEU A 909 60.05 8.65 0.25
C LEU A 909 60.49 9.96 -0.41
N GLN A 910 59.79 10.42 -1.45
CA GLN A 910 60.17 11.67 -2.14
C GLN A 910 59.93 12.89 -1.25
N ALA A 911 58.88 12.91 -0.45
CA ALA A 911 58.58 13.99 0.49
C ALA A 911 59.56 14.01 1.69
N ALA A 912 59.89 12.85 2.25
CA ALA A 912 60.85 12.70 3.34
C ALA A 912 62.27 13.10 2.89
N ALA A 913 62.70 12.67 1.71
CA ALA A 913 64.00 13.06 1.15
C ALA A 913 64.11 14.58 0.92
N ARG A 914 63.04 15.24 0.46
CA ARG A 914 62.97 16.71 0.37
C ARG A 914 63.02 17.41 1.73
N ALA A 915 62.60 16.73 2.80
CA ALA A 915 62.69 17.20 4.18
C ALA A 915 64.01 16.78 4.88
N GLY A 916 64.94 16.12 4.19
CA GLY A 916 66.25 15.71 4.71
C GLY A 916 66.31 14.32 5.36
N TYR A 917 65.26 13.50 5.24
CA TYR A 917 65.18 12.16 5.84
C TYR A 917 65.37 11.07 4.77
N THR A 918 66.50 10.36 4.83
CA THR A 918 66.90 9.34 3.83
C THR A 918 66.91 7.90 4.36
N ASP A 919 67.27 7.70 5.63
CA ASP A 919 67.54 6.37 6.22
C ASP A 919 66.72 6.10 7.50
N ASP A 920 66.52 7.16 8.30
CA ASP A 920 65.60 7.22 9.45
C ASP A 920 64.35 8.02 9.06
N TYR A 921 63.16 7.46 9.25
CA TYR A 921 61.88 8.13 8.99
C TYR A 921 61.02 8.22 10.28
N PRO A 922 61.01 9.36 11.00
CA PRO A 922 60.20 9.53 12.20
C PRO A 922 58.70 9.61 11.90
N VAL A 923 57.86 8.91 12.69
CA VAL A 923 56.40 8.86 12.46
C VAL A 923 55.74 10.23 12.48
N GLN A 924 56.15 11.12 13.39
CA GLN A 924 55.61 12.48 13.47
C GLN A 924 55.78 13.24 12.15
N VAL A 925 57.00 13.19 11.56
CA VAL A 925 57.30 13.84 10.28
C VAL A 925 56.52 13.20 9.14
N LEU A 926 56.40 11.87 9.13
CA LEU A 926 55.61 11.19 8.10
C LEU A 926 54.12 11.58 8.14
N ARG A 927 53.52 11.79 9.32
CA ARG A 927 52.13 12.30 9.42
C ARG A 927 51.98 13.72 8.89
N ASP A 928 52.91 14.61 9.24
CA ASP A 928 52.94 15.98 8.70
C ASP A 928 53.02 15.99 7.17
N LEU A 929 53.61 14.96 6.55
CA LEU A 929 53.66 14.76 5.10
C LEU A 929 52.42 14.04 4.55
N LEU A 930 51.73 13.20 5.33
CA LEU A 930 50.42 12.62 4.98
C LEU A 930 49.33 13.70 4.86
N GLU A 931 49.37 14.73 5.70
CA GLU A 931 48.37 15.83 5.72
C GLU A 931 48.81 17.06 4.91
N ARG A 932 49.73 16.90 3.95
CA ARG A 932 50.11 17.97 2.99
C ARG A 932 49.84 17.53 1.54
N PRO A 933 48.94 18.20 0.79
CA PRO A 933 47.87 19.06 1.29
C PRO A 933 46.93 18.30 2.24
N ALA A 934 46.10 19.01 3.01
CA ALA A 934 45.22 18.42 4.02
C ALA A 934 44.27 17.39 3.40
N ARG A 935 44.19 16.20 4.01
CA ARG A 935 43.33 15.06 3.59
C ARG A 935 42.28 14.75 4.66
N GLY A 936 42.58 15.08 5.92
CA GLY A 936 41.68 14.91 7.05
C GLY A 936 41.55 13.45 7.46
N PHE A 937 42.62 12.66 7.40
CA PHE A 937 42.57 11.28 7.83
C PHE A 937 42.47 11.19 9.36
N ASP A 938 41.63 10.28 9.85
CA ASP A 938 41.65 9.94 11.28
C ASP A 938 42.99 9.27 11.66
N ARG A 939 43.36 9.39 12.93
CA ARG A 939 44.63 8.94 13.50
C ARG A 939 44.91 7.46 13.21
N ASP A 940 43.91 6.59 13.32
CA ASP A 940 44.08 5.15 13.05
C ASP A 940 44.15 4.83 11.54
N LEU A 941 43.60 5.69 10.69
CA LEU A 941 43.75 5.57 9.23
C LEU A 941 45.15 6.00 8.78
N GLN A 942 45.69 7.08 9.34
CA GLN A 942 47.10 7.44 9.17
C GLN A 942 48.03 6.30 9.63
N ASN A 943 47.72 5.66 10.78
CA ASN A 943 48.47 4.52 11.28
C ASN A 943 48.50 3.35 10.28
N LEU A 944 47.37 3.04 9.63
CA LEU A 944 47.33 2.02 8.57
C LEU A 944 48.20 2.40 7.37
N ILE A 945 48.12 3.64 6.89
CA ILE A 945 48.92 4.11 5.74
C ILE A 945 50.43 3.94 6.02
N LEU A 946 50.89 4.37 7.20
CA LEU A 946 52.29 4.22 7.60
C LEU A 946 52.72 2.76 7.80
N ALA A 947 51.80 1.88 8.23
CA ALA A 947 52.09 0.46 8.38
C ALA A 947 52.15 -0.31 7.05
N VAL A 948 51.29 0.01 6.08
CA VAL A 948 51.38 -0.54 4.72
C VAL A 948 52.65 -0.03 4.02
N PHE A 949 52.97 1.26 4.17
CA PHE A 949 54.23 1.85 3.70
C PHE A 949 55.47 1.09 4.24
N ALA A 950 55.52 0.85 5.54
CA ALA A 950 56.62 0.10 6.17
C ALA A 950 56.76 -1.33 5.61
N LEU A 951 55.65 -2.05 5.44
CA LEU A 951 55.62 -3.42 4.94
C LEU A 951 56.01 -3.53 3.46
N GLU A 952 55.57 -2.59 2.63
CA GLU A 952 55.92 -2.56 1.21
C GLU A 952 57.42 -2.23 1.03
N GLN A 953 57.94 -1.22 1.72
CA GLN A 953 59.35 -0.82 1.67
C GLN A 953 60.30 -1.70 2.51
N GLY A 954 59.80 -2.72 3.22
CA GLY A 954 60.60 -3.61 4.06
C GLY A 954 61.26 -2.93 5.27
N LEU A 955 60.69 -1.82 5.74
CA LEU A 955 61.19 -1.04 6.87
C LEU A 955 60.78 -1.71 8.19
N ALA A 956 61.70 -1.71 9.16
CA ALA A 956 61.45 -2.15 10.53
C ALA A 956 61.20 -0.94 11.44
N TRP A 957 60.30 -1.12 12.42
CA TRP A 957 60.02 -0.11 13.44
C TRP A 957 61.06 -0.16 14.54
N TYR A 958 61.42 1.02 15.06
CA TYR A 958 62.31 1.19 16.20
C TYR A 958 61.71 2.17 17.22
N GLN A 959 61.96 1.89 18.50
CA GLN A 959 61.72 2.81 19.60
C GLN A 959 63.08 3.08 20.27
N GLY A 960 63.68 4.24 19.95
CA GLY A 960 65.08 4.52 20.26
C GLY A 960 66.02 3.61 19.46
N THR A 961 66.73 2.72 20.14
CA THR A 961 67.63 1.70 19.54
C THR A 961 66.97 0.33 19.39
N SER A 962 65.89 0.03 20.13
CA SER A 962 65.26 -1.29 20.13
C SER A 962 64.28 -1.46 18.97
N ARG A 963 64.33 -2.61 18.28
CA ARG A 963 63.35 -3.00 17.26
C ARG A 963 61.98 -3.24 17.91
N PHE A 964 60.92 -2.67 17.34
CA PHE A 964 59.53 -2.78 17.79
C PHE A 964 58.71 -3.57 16.77
N ALA A 965 57.69 -4.30 17.23
CA ALA A 965 56.83 -5.12 16.38
C ALA A 965 55.39 -4.60 16.41
N VAL A 966 55.03 -3.74 15.46
CA VAL A 966 53.65 -3.26 15.28
C VAL A 966 52.77 -4.43 14.82
N GLN A 967 51.92 -4.92 15.72
CA GLN A 967 50.94 -5.98 15.47
C GLN A 967 49.56 -5.43 15.10
N ALA A 968 49.21 -4.23 15.53
CA ALA A 968 47.93 -3.57 15.21
C ALA A 968 48.09 -2.05 14.97
N VAL A 969 47.22 -1.45 14.15
CA VAL A 969 47.33 -0.04 13.72
C VAL A 969 47.41 0.93 14.91
N GLN A 970 46.64 0.70 15.97
CA GLN A 970 46.61 1.55 17.17
C GLN A 970 47.91 1.54 17.99
N GLN A 971 48.91 0.72 17.63
CA GLN A 971 50.25 0.71 18.25
C GLN A 971 51.23 1.67 17.55
N VAL A 972 50.88 2.27 16.41
CA VAL A 972 51.73 3.25 15.71
C VAL A 972 51.66 4.60 16.43
N THR A 973 52.73 4.95 17.13
CA THR A 973 52.85 6.21 17.90
C THR A 973 53.97 7.09 17.35
N ASP A 974 53.93 8.38 17.68
CA ASP A 974 54.85 9.38 17.10
C ASP A 974 56.30 9.24 17.60
N ALA A 975 56.50 8.50 18.69
CA ALA A 975 57.80 8.14 19.24
C ALA A 975 58.51 6.99 18.48
N LEU A 976 57.88 6.42 17.45
CA LEU A 976 58.48 5.39 16.61
C LEU A 976 59.23 6.00 15.41
N VAL A 977 60.29 5.32 14.98
CA VAL A 977 61.06 5.62 13.78
C VAL A 977 61.10 4.37 12.89
N LEU A 978 60.90 4.55 11.59
CA LEU A 978 61.11 3.48 10.60
C LEU A 978 62.56 3.54 10.08
N ARG A 979 63.21 2.39 9.98
CA ARG A 979 64.57 2.22 9.43
C ARG A 979 64.64 1.00 8.52
N ARG A 980 65.62 0.93 7.62
CA ARG A 980 65.94 -0.31 6.91
C ARG A 980 66.64 -1.29 7.87
N PRO A 981 66.16 -2.53 8.04
CA PRO A 981 66.86 -3.53 8.83
C PRO A 981 68.12 -4.02 8.10
N ALA A 982 69.11 -4.50 8.87
CA ALA A 982 70.25 -5.22 8.31
C ALA A 982 69.81 -6.54 7.66
N MET A 983 70.56 -6.98 6.65
CA MET A 983 70.28 -8.19 5.86
C MET A 983 71.53 -9.05 5.71
N PRO A 984 71.43 -10.39 5.70
CA PRO A 984 72.52 -11.26 5.32
C PRO A 984 72.84 -11.15 3.81
N GLU A 985 74.05 -11.53 3.44
CA GLU A 985 74.42 -11.70 2.03
C GLU A 985 73.60 -12.84 1.40
N PRO A 986 73.08 -12.69 0.16
CA PRO A 986 72.28 -13.73 -0.50
C PRO A 986 72.98 -15.09 -0.61
N ALA A 987 74.31 -15.11 -0.80
CA ALA A 987 75.11 -16.33 -0.85
C ALA A 987 75.22 -17.04 0.51
N SER A 988 75.10 -16.31 1.62
CA SER A 988 75.07 -16.88 2.98
C SER A 988 73.66 -17.33 3.35
N TRP A 989 72.62 -16.58 2.95
CA TRP A 989 71.23 -16.99 3.09
C TRP A 989 70.94 -18.32 2.37
N ALA A 990 71.33 -18.45 1.10
CA ALA A 990 71.10 -19.67 0.32
C ALA A 990 71.75 -20.91 0.98
N ARG A 991 73.02 -20.81 1.39
CA ARG A 991 73.73 -21.86 2.15
C ARG A 991 73.01 -22.20 3.46
N ALA A 992 72.54 -21.20 4.20
CA ALA A 992 71.87 -21.39 5.47
C ALA A 992 70.54 -22.14 5.31
N VAL A 993 69.72 -21.81 4.30
CA VAL A 993 68.44 -22.49 4.03
C VAL A 993 68.65 -23.91 3.51
N GLU A 994 69.63 -24.13 2.63
CA GLU A 994 70.00 -25.46 2.13
C GLU A 994 70.37 -26.40 3.29
N ARG A 995 71.19 -25.93 4.23
CA ARG A 995 71.66 -26.70 5.40
C ARG A 995 70.65 -26.77 6.54
N ALA A 996 69.68 -25.85 6.63
CA ALA A 996 68.67 -25.85 7.69
C ALA A 996 67.85 -27.15 7.74
N LYS A 997 67.49 -27.69 6.57
CA LYS A 997 66.70 -28.92 6.46
C LYS A 997 67.43 -30.19 6.94
N PRO A 998 68.64 -30.53 6.49
CA PRO A 998 69.35 -31.70 7.01
C PRO A 998 69.77 -31.52 8.48
N ILE A 999 70.29 -30.35 8.89
CA ILE A 999 70.76 -30.13 10.27
C ILE A 999 69.59 -30.09 11.26
N PHE A 1000 68.63 -29.18 11.07
CA PHE A 1000 67.60 -28.90 12.06
C PHE A 1000 66.30 -29.66 11.80
N GLY A 1001 66.01 -30.03 10.55
CA GLY A 1001 64.81 -30.80 10.16
C GLY A 1001 63.64 -29.95 9.63
N GLU A 1002 63.77 -28.63 9.70
CA GLU A 1002 62.75 -27.68 9.24
C GLU A 1002 62.99 -27.28 7.78
N ALA A 1003 61.92 -27.13 7.00
CA ALA A 1003 62.00 -26.62 5.63
C ALA A 1003 61.65 -25.12 5.61
N LEU A 1004 62.67 -24.27 5.65
CA LEU A 1004 62.50 -22.81 5.70
C LEU A 1004 62.37 -22.19 4.28
N PRO A 1005 61.72 -21.02 4.13
CA PRO A 1005 61.52 -20.38 2.83
C PRO A 1005 62.85 -19.98 2.15
N GLY A 1006 62.94 -20.18 0.83
CA GLY A 1006 64.15 -19.89 0.05
C GLY A 1006 64.42 -18.41 -0.22
N TYR A 1007 63.38 -17.56 -0.22
CA TYR A 1007 63.51 -16.13 -0.53
C TYR A 1007 63.93 -15.32 0.72
N LEU A 1008 64.80 -14.33 0.52
CA LEU A 1008 65.30 -13.44 1.57
C LEU A 1008 64.43 -12.18 1.70
N ASN A 1009 63.72 -12.03 2.82
CA ASN A 1009 63.05 -10.79 3.20
C ASN A 1009 63.06 -10.60 4.74
N PRO A 1010 62.62 -9.46 5.30
CA PRO A 1010 62.73 -9.18 6.75
C PRO A 1010 61.91 -10.13 7.63
N THR A 1011 60.91 -10.79 7.05
CA THR A 1011 60.02 -11.76 7.70
C THR A 1011 60.63 -13.15 7.68
N THR A 1012 61.12 -13.65 6.54
CA THR A 1012 61.77 -14.97 6.49
C THR A 1012 63.07 -15.00 7.28
N LEU A 1013 63.80 -13.88 7.32
CA LEU A 1013 64.97 -13.71 8.20
C LEU A 1013 64.61 -13.88 9.70
N ALA A 1014 63.52 -13.26 10.14
CA ALA A 1014 63.07 -13.36 11.54
C ALA A 1014 62.46 -14.73 11.87
N GLU A 1015 61.77 -15.36 10.91
CA GLU A 1015 61.26 -16.73 11.01
C GLU A 1015 62.40 -17.74 11.11
N PHE A 1016 63.44 -17.59 10.29
CA PHE A 1016 64.68 -18.38 10.34
C PHE A 1016 65.33 -18.25 11.72
N GLY A 1017 65.65 -17.02 12.16
CA GLY A 1017 66.28 -16.77 13.45
C GLY A 1017 65.47 -17.35 14.62
N THR A 1018 64.17 -17.14 14.64
CA THR A 1018 63.27 -17.65 15.71
C THR A 1018 63.19 -19.18 15.71
N THR A 1019 63.04 -19.80 14.54
CA THR A 1019 62.91 -21.26 14.41
C THR A 1019 64.21 -21.97 14.78
N ILE A 1020 65.34 -21.48 14.29
CA ILE A 1020 66.66 -22.07 14.57
C ILE A 1020 67.06 -21.88 16.03
N ARG A 1021 66.83 -20.70 16.64
CA ARG A 1021 67.08 -20.48 18.08
C ARG A 1021 66.19 -21.36 18.97
N ARG A 1022 64.91 -21.56 18.62
CA ARG A 1022 64.02 -22.50 19.32
C ARG A 1022 64.61 -23.92 19.38
N ILE A 1023 65.11 -24.41 18.25
CA ILE A 1023 65.67 -25.78 18.15
C ILE A 1023 67.02 -25.84 18.88
N ALA A 1024 67.85 -24.80 18.79
CA ALA A 1024 69.10 -24.70 19.54
C ALA A 1024 68.85 -24.77 21.06
N ALA A 1025 67.92 -23.96 21.59
CA ALA A 1025 67.51 -23.99 23.00
C ALA A 1025 66.96 -25.36 23.43
N GLN A 1026 66.17 -26.02 22.58
CA GLN A 1026 65.57 -27.33 22.88
C GLN A 1026 66.62 -28.45 23.04
N TYR A 1027 67.71 -28.42 22.27
CA TYR A 1027 68.67 -29.53 22.19
C TYR A 1027 70.07 -29.23 22.74
N HIS A 1028 70.36 -28.00 23.16
CA HIS A 1028 71.62 -27.62 23.80
C HIS A 1028 71.92 -28.48 25.04
N ASP A 1029 71.08 -28.40 26.08
CA ASP A 1029 71.35 -29.06 27.37
C ASP A 1029 71.40 -30.60 27.27
N PRO A 1030 70.52 -31.29 26.50
CA PRO A 1030 70.68 -32.72 26.24
C PRO A 1030 72.01 -33.08 25.56
N THR A 1031 72.52 -32.23 24.66
CA THR A 1031 73.79 -32.50 23.95
C THR A 1031 75.00 -32.24 24.85
N VAL A 1032 74.95 -31.25 25.74
CA VAL A 1032 75.96 -31.04 26.79
C VAL A 1032 76.03 -32.25 27.72
N ARG A 1033 74.89 -32.72 28.23
CA ARG A 1033 74.81 -33.91 29.08
C ARG A 1033 75.29 -35.20 28.39
N LEU A 1034 75.13 -35.30 27.07
CA LEU A 1034 75.69 -36.40 26.29
C LEU A 1034 77.21 -36.38 26.27
N ILE A 1035 77.83 -35.21 26.14
CA ILE A 1035 79.29 -35.05 26.21
C ILE A 1035 79.80 -35.45 27.59
N GLU A 1036 79.12 -35.02 28.65
CA GLU A 1036 79.46 -35.37 30.04
C GLU A 1036 79.47 -36.90 30.24
N GLN A 1037 78.36 -37.58 29.98
CA GLN A 1037 78.25 -39.03 30.22
C GLN A 1037 79.13 -39.88 29.28
N LEU A 1038 79.32 -39.47 28.02
CA LEU A 1038 80.26 -40.15 27.11
C LEU A 1038 81.73 -39.95 27.53
N THR A 1039 82.05 -38.85 28.21
CA THR A 1039 83.39 -38.60 28.77
C THR A 1039 83.59 -39.37 30.08
N GLU A 1040 82.59 -39.38 30.97
CA GLU A 1040 82.61 -40.11 32.25
C GLU A 1040 82.84 -41.62 32.04
N HIS A 1041 82.14 -42.22 31.07
CA HIS A 1041 82.23 -43.66 30.81
C HIS A 1041 83.20 -44.03 29.66
N ALA A 1042 84.01 -43.08 29.19
CA ALA A 1042 84.88 -43.21 28.02
C ALA A 1042 85.79 -44.46 28.08
N ALA A 1043 86.39 -44.75 29.23
CA ALA A 1043 87.30 -45.90 29.39
C ALA A 1043 86.60 -47.27 29.24
N ILE A 1044 85.36 -47.41 29.74
CA ILE A 1044 84.56 -48.62 29.57
C ILE A 1044 84.13 -48.73 28.10
N LEU A 1045 83.57 -47.65 27.55
CA LEU A 1045 83.15 -47.52 26.16
C LEU A 1045 84.30 -47.54 25.14
N GLY A 1046 85.55 -47.52 25.60
CA GLY A 1046 86.75 -47.52 24.74
C GLY A 1046 86.88 -46.27 23.86
N ILE A 1047 86.19 -45.19 24.21
CA ILE A 1047 86.21 -43.90 23.49
C ILE A 1047 87.50 -43.16 23.85
N ASP A 1048 88.19 -42.66 22.84
CA ASP A 1048 89.27 -41.69 23.01
C ASP A 1048 88.66 -40.27 23.10
N ALA A 1049 89.00 -39.55 24.17
CA ALA A 1049 88.46 -38.22 24.45
C ALA A 1049 89.04 -37.12 23.54
N ASP A 1050 90.24 -37.33 22.98
CA ASP A 1050 90.99 -36.39 22.15
C ASP A 1050 90.92 -36.74 20.64
N ALA A 1051 90.26 -37.86 20.30
CA ALA A 1051 89.97 -38.23 18.92
C ALA A 1051 89.23 -37.10 18.18
N ARG A 1052 89.68 -36.80 16.95
CA ARG A 1052 89.12 -35.73 16.10
C ARG A 1052 87.83 -36.12 15.38
N THR A 1053 87.42 -37.38 15.48
CA THR A 1053 86.37 -38.03 14.69
C THR A 1053 85.62 -39.04 15.55
N GLY A 1054 84.32 -39.24 15.31
CA GLY A 1054 83.50 -40.17 16.09
C GLY A 1054 82.64 -39.46 17.13
N ARG A 1055 81.72 -40.25 17.73
CA ARG A 1055 80.55 -39.78 18.51
C ARG A 1055 80.80 -38.61 19.45
N LEU A 1056 81.85 -38.69 20.27
CA LEU A 1056 82.18 -37.66 21.26
C LEU A 1056 82.74 -36.37 20.62
N ALA A 1057 83.50 -36.48 19.54
CA ALA A 1057 84.01 -35.33 18.79
C ALA A 1057 82.86 -34.59 18.07
N THR A 1058 81.96 -35.35 17.45
CA THR A 1058 80.76 -34.83 16.78
C THR A 1058 79.81 -34.17 17.79
N ALA A 1059 79.54 -34.80 18.93
CA ALA A 1059 78.75 -34.19 20.01
C ALA A 1059 79.37 -32.87 20.51
N LYS A 1060 80.69 -32.83 20.77
CA LYS A 1060 81.43 -31.61 21.17
C LYS A 1060 81.28 -30.47 20.16
N ARG A 1061 81.35 -30.76 18.85
CA ARG A 1061 81.17 -29.78 17.76
C ARG A 1061 79.72 -29.29 17.65
N VAL A 1062 78.77 -30.21 17.72
CA VAL A 1062 77.33 -29.90 17.64
C VAL A 1062 76.89 -29.06 18.84
N ALA A 1063 77.28 -29.41 20.07
CA ALA A 1063 76.97 -28.60 21.25
C ALA A 1063 77.53 -27.17 21.15
N ARG A 1064 78.72 -27.00 20.56
CA ARG A 1064 79.26 -25.67 20.25
C ARG A 1064 78.33 -24.90 19.30
N VAL A 1065 77.95 -25.48 18.15
CA VAL A 1065 77.07 -24.80 17.18
C VAL A 1065 75.71 -24.45 17.80
N LEU A 1066 75.11 -25.36 18.57
CA LEU A 1066 73.84 -25.11 19.28
C LEU A 1066 73.99 -23.98 20.33
N ARG A 1067 75.08 -23.95 21.10
CA ARG A 1067 75.35 -22.89 22.08
C ARG A 1067 75.58 -21.53 21.40
N ASP A 1068 76.43 -21.51 20.39
CA ASP A 1068 76.85 -20.30 19.70
C ASP A 1068 75.62 -19.67 18.97
N ILE A 1069 74.66 -20.48 18.49
CA ILE A 1069 73.34 -20.05 18.01
C ILE A 1069 72.41 -19.58 19.14
N ASN A 1070 72.32 -20.31 20.26
CA ASN A 1070 71.41 -20.02 21.37
C ASN A 1070 71.79 -18.73 22.13
N GLY A 1071 73.06 -18.31 22.05
CA GLY A 1071 73.56 -17.07 22.64
C GLY A 1071 73.37 -15.82 21.77
N GLU A 1072 72.97 -15.95 20.50
CA GLU A 1072 72.89 -14.83 19.55
C GLU A 1072 71.47 -14.27 19.41
N SER A 1073 71.38 -12.94 19.31
CA SER A 1073 70.15 -12.17 19.16
C SER A 1073 69.93 -11.63 17.75
N ASP A 1074 70.99 -11.40 16.97
CA ASP A 1074 70.89 -10.91 15.59
C ASP A 1074 70.57 -12.05 14.61
N ASP A 1075 69.42 -11.95 13.93
CA ASP A 1075 68.98 -12.90 12.90
C ASP A 1075 70.00 -13.04 11.75
N VAL A 1076 70.71 -11.97 11.41
CA VAL A 1076 71.75 -11.95 10.36
C VAL A 1076 72.95 -12.81 10.76
N VAL A 1077 73.35 -12.74 12.04
CA VAL A 1077 74.47 -13.53 12.58
C VAL A 1077 74.06 -15.00 12.74
N VAL A 1078 72.82 -15.29 13.15
CA VAL A 1078 72.29 -16.67 13.18
C VAL A 1078 72.29 -17.32 11.79
N VAL A 1079 71.96 -16.58 10.72
CA VAL A 1079 72.09 -17.07 9.33
C VAL A 1079 73.55 -17.43 9.00
N GLY A 1080 74.51 -16.58 9.38
CA GLY A 1080 75.94 -16.87 9.21
C GLY A 1080 76.39 -18.13 9.97
N LEU A 1081 76.01 -18.26 11.25
CA LEU A 1081 76.33 -19.41 12.09
C LEU A 1081 75.81 -20.74 11.53
N VAL A 1082 74.64 -20.75 10.87
CA VAL A 1082 74.12 -21.95 10.20
C VAL A 1082 74.83 -22.22 8.87
N ALA A 1083 75.07 -21.19 8.05
CA ALA A 1083 75.78 -21.36 6.78
C ALA A 1083 77.18 -21.97 6.99
N GLU A 1084 77.88 -21.56 8.05
CA GLU A 1084 79.30 -21.85 8.29
C GLU A 1084 79.58 -22.88 9.41
N ALA A 1085 78.54 -23.58 9.88
CA ALA A 1085 78.65 -24.62 10.90
C ALA A 1085 79.61 -25.77 10.50
N ASP A 1086 80.63 -26.04 11.33
CA ASP A 1086 81.67 -27.08 11.10
C ASP A 1086 81.50 -28.30 12.04
N PHE A 1087 80.98 -29.40 11.46
CA PHE A 1087 80.86 -30.70 12.13
C PHE A 1087 82.06 -31.64 11.91
N GLY A 1088 83.13 -31.18 11.26
CA GLY A 1088 84.36 -31.94 11.05
C GLY A 1088 84.21 -33.04 10.00
N SER A 1089 84.28 -34.31 10.42
CA SER A 1089 84.12 -35.47 9.54
C SER A 1089 82.68 -35.99 9.47
N ALA A 1090 81.76 -35.42 10.26
CA ALA A 1090 80.35 -35.77 10.24
C ALA A 1090 79.60 -34.90 9.22
N ASP A 1091 78.68 -35.51 8.47
CA ASP A 1091 77.74 -34.77 7.62
C ASP A 1091 76.61 -34.13 8.45
N ASP A 1092 75.84 -33.24 7.81
CA ASP A 1092 74.74 -32.50 8.45
C ASP A 1092 73.65 -33.42 9.04
N ILE A 1093 73.48 -34.65 8.51
CA ILE A 1093 72.50 -35.63 8.98
C ILE A 1093 73.04 -36.42 10.20
N ALA A 1094 74.32 -36.76 10.20
CA ALA A 1094 75.02 -37.33 11.36
C ALA A 1094 75.00 -36.33 12.53
N ALA A 1095 75.31 -35.06 12.26
CA ALA A 1095 75.21 -33.97 13.23
C ALA A 1095 73.77 -33.80 13.76
N SER A 1096 72.76 -33.80 12.87
CA SER A 1096 71.34 -33.79 13.25
C SER A 1096 70.96 -34.94 14.18
N THR A 1097 71.41 -36.14 13.84
CA THR A 1097 71.12 -37.37 14.60
C THR A 1097 71.75 -37.31 16.00
N ALA A 1098 72.97 -36.77 16.11
CA ALA A 1098 73.71 -36.67 17.36
C ALA A 1098 72.95 -35.85 18.42
N PHE A 1099 72.43 -34.67 18.08
CA PHE A 1099 71.66 -33.86 19.05
C PHE A 1099 70.22 -34.34 19.24
N LYS A 1100 69.52 -34.73 18.16
CA LYS A 1100 68.11 -35.14 18.25
C LYS A 1100 67.92 -36.43 19.08
N GLN A 1101 68.91 -37.31 19.08
CA GLN A 1101 68.90 -38.53 19.89
C GLN A 1101 69.68 -38.39 21.21
N ALA A 1102 70.28 -37.23 21.50
CA ALA A 1102 71.14 -37.04 22.68
C ALA A 1102 70.44 -37.44 23.98
N GLN A 1103 69.20 -36.98 24.21
CA GLN A 1103 68.43 -37.38 25.39
C GLN A 1103 68.22 -38.89 25.49
N ARG A 1104 67.83 -39.57 24.40
CA ARG A 1104 67.61 -41.04 24.40
C ARG A 1104 68.91 -41.79 24.71
N VAL A 1105 70.05 -41.32 24.19
CA VAL A 1105 71.36 -41.92 24.48
C VAL A 1105 71.78 -41.62 25.92
N CYS A 1106 71.56 -40.42 26.45
CA CYS A 1106 71.77 -40.08 27.87
C CYS A 1106 70.94 -40.95 28.81
N GLU A 1107 69.66 -41.19 28.49
CA GLU A 1107 68.80 -42.06 29.28
C GLU A 1107 69.27 -43.53 29.24
N ALA A 1108 69.80 -44.01 28.12
CA ALA A 1108 70.37 -45.34 28.02
C ALA A 1108 71.70 -45.46 28.80
N LEU A 1109 72.57 -44.44 28.71
CA LEU A 1109 73.80 -44.34 29.51
C LEU A 1109 73.48 -44.27 31.01
N GLY A 1110 72.47 -43.50 31.42
CA GLY A 1110 72.02 -43.40 32.82
C GLY A 1110 71.30 -44.65 33.35
N ARG A 1111 70.75 -45.50 32.47
CA ARG A 1111 70.12 -46.79 32.82
C ARG A 1111 71.08 -47.98 32.72
N ALA A 1112 72.27 -47.82 32.14
CA ALA A 1112 73.23 -48.90 31.95
C ALA A 1112 73.83 -49.37 33.29
N ARG A 1113 73.98 -50.70 33.45
CA ARG A 1113 74.56 -51.31 34.67
C ARG A 1113 76.09 -51.29 34.60
N TRP A 1114 76.68 -50.10 34.77
CA TRP A 1114 78.12 -49.87 34.60
C TRP A 1114 79.03 -50.81 35.39
N THR A 1115 78.63 -51.25 36.58
CA THR A 1115 79.38 -52.20 37.41
C THR A 1115 79.43 -53.63 36.83
N LEU A 1116 78.41 -54.04 36.06
CA LEU A 1116 78.44 -55.30 35.31
C LEU A 1116 79.30 -55.16 34.05
N LEU A 1117 79.19 -54.01 33.36
CA LEU A 1117 79.98 -53.73 32.16
C LEU A 1117 81.48 -53.58 32.47
N SER A 1118 81.86 -52.97 33.59
CA SER A 1118 83.26 -52.92 34.03
C SER A 1118 83.78 -54.31 34.37
N ALA A 1119 83.01 -55.12 35.10
CA ALA A 1119 83.39 -56.51 35.42
C ALA A 1119 83.58 -57.37 34.15
N MET A 1120 82.86 -57.09 33.06
CA MET A 1120 83.11 -57.76 31.77
C MET A 1120 84.32 -57.20 31.02
N VAL A 1121 84.63 -55.90 31.13
CA VAL A 1121 85.91 -55.34 30.62
C VAL A 1121 87.10 -55.99 31.33
N ASP A 1122 87.01 -56.23 32.64
CA ASP A 1122 88.04 -56.93 33.40
C ASP A 1122 88.13 -58.42 33.02
N LYS A 1123 86.98 -59.10 32.87
CA LYS A 1123 86.90 -60.52 32.50
C LYS A 1123 87.31 -60.80 31.03
N ALA A 1124 87.19 -59.82 30.14
CA ALA A 1124 87.52 -59.94 28.72
C ALA A 1124 88.98 -60.37 28.45
N ALA A 1125 89.90 -60.19 29.40
CA ALA A 1125 91.28 -60.70 29.28
C ALA A 1125 91.40 -62.23 29.45
N ALA A 1126 90.36 -62.91 29.93
CA ALA A 1126 90.37 -64.35 30.25
C ALA A 1126 89.16 -65.15 29.71
N ASP A 1127 88.17 -64.49 29.10
CA ASP A 1127 86.96 -65.11 28.55
C ASP A 1127 86.67 -64.51 27.16
N GLU A 1128 86.84 -65.32 26.10
CA GLU A 1128 86.62 -64.92 24.71
C GLU A 1128 85.20 -64.39 24.44
N ARG A 1129 84.19 -64.87 25.19
CA ARG A 1129 82.80 -64.41 25.05
C ARG A 1129 82.61 -63.03 25.65
N ALA A 1130 83.24 -62.76 26.80
CA ALA A 1130 83.29 -61.41 27.36
C ALA A 1130 84.07 -60.44 26.44
N ALA A 1131 85.18 -60.91 25.84
CA ALA A 1131 85.95 -60.14 24.86
C ALA A 1131 85.11 -59.74 23.63
N LEU A 1132 84.27 -60.64 23.10
CA LEU A 1132 83.36 -60.33 21.99
C LEU A 1132 82.35 -59.24 22.38
N ILE A 1133 81.62 -59.41 23.49
CA ILE A 1133 80.60 -58.45 23.98
C ILE A 1133 81.22 -57.06 24.19
N VAL A 1134 82.40 -56.99 24.82
CA VAL A 1134 83.13 -55.74 25.04
C VAL A 1134 83.61 -55.11 23.72
N THR A 1135 84.00 -55.92 22.74
CA THR A 1135 84.43 -55.43 21.42
C THR A 1135 83.26 -54.81 20.64
N GLU A 1136 82.10 -55.48 20.59
CA GLU A 1136 80.90 -54.98 19.93
C GLU A 1136 80.39 -53.67 20.57
N LEU A 1137 80.37 -53.59 21.90
CA LEU A 1137 79.97 -52.37 22.61
C LEU A 1137 80.93 -51.20 22.30
N ARG A 1138 82.24 -51.44 22.32
CA ARG A 1138 83.26 -50.41 22.06
C ARG A 1138 83.26 -49.93 20.61
N ASP A 1139 83.03 -50.83 19.65
CA ASP A 1139 82.89 -50.48 18.24
C ASP A 1139 81.64 -49.62 17.98
N ALA A 1140 80.49 -50.00 18.57
CA ALA A 1140 79.27 -49.19 18.50
C ALA A 1140 79.41 -47.82 19.18
N ALA A 1141 80.12 -47.74 20.31
CA ALA A 1141 80.31 -46.50 21.05
C ALA A 1141 81.23 -45.49 20.33
N ARG A 1142 82.28 -45.97 19.66
CA ARG A 1142 83.20 -45.14 18.86
C ARG A 1142 82.53 -44.54 17.62
N ARG A 1143 81.72 -45.34 16.92
CA ARG A 1143 80.99 -44.94 15.71
C ARG A 1143 79.89 -43.93 16.03
N GLU A 1144 79.53 -43.13 15.03
CA GLU A 1144 78.43 -42.15 15.11
C GLU A 1144 77.07 -42.82 15.33
N GLN A 1145 76.12 -42.09 15.94
CA GLN A 1145 74.79 -42.63 16.28
C GLN A 1145 73.94 -43.02 15.05
N ASN A 1146 74.19 -42.43 13.89
CA ASN A 1146 73.57 -42.85 12.62
C ASN A 1146 74.20 -44.10 12.00
N VAL A 1147 75.43 -44.47 12.40
CA VAL A 1147 76.14 -45.68 11.94
C VAL A 1147 75.94 -46.85 12.90
N ALA A 1148 75.87 -46.61 14.21
CA ALA A 1148 75.61 -47.62 15.23
C ALA A 1148 74.79 -47.05 16.40
N GLU A 1149 73.66 -47.69 16.71
CA GLU A 1149 72.81 -47.27 17.83
C GLU A 1149 73.42 -47.69 19.18
N LEU A 1150 73.92 -46.73 19.96
CA LEU A 1150 74.56 -47.02 21.25
C LEU A 1150 73.57 -47.48 22.33
N SER A 1151 72.32 -47.00 22.30
CA SER A 1151 71.27 -47.47 23.23
C SER A 1151 71.02 -48.98 23.08
N GLY A 1152 70.72 -49.46 21.87
CA GLY A 1152 70.59 -50.90 21.61
C GLY A 1152 71.89 -51.70 21.80
N ALA A 1153 73.08 -51.09 21.66
CA ALA A 1153 74.35 -51.76 21.98
C ALA A 1153 74.56 -51.93 23.48
N LEU A 1154 74.24 -50.92 24.30
CA LEU A 1154 74.28 -50.99 25.77
C LEU A 1154 73.29 -52.03 26.30
N GLU A 1155 72.05 -52.02 25.81
CA GLU A 1155 71.02 -52.99 26.22
C GLU A 1155 71.44 -54.42 25.88
N ARG A 1156 71.90 -54.70 24.64
CA ARG A 1156 72.45 -56.01 24.28
C ARG A 1156 73.65 -56.39 25.13
N ALA A 1157 74.60 -55.49 25.36
CA ALA A 1157 75.78 -55.78 26.16
C ALA A 1157 75.41 -56.15 27.61
N VAL A 1158 74.44 -55.47 28.24
CA VAL A 1158 73.95 -55.82 29.57
C VAL A 1158 73.24 -57.18 29.56
N THR A 1159 72.31 -57.44 28.64
CA THR A 1159 71.59 -58.74 28.58
C THR A 1159 72.53 -59.91 28.29
N SER A 1160 73.48 -59.77 27.37
CA SER A 1160 74.50 -60.80 27.10
C SER A 1160 75.46 -60.97 28.28
N THR A 1161 75.75 -59.91 29.04
CA THR A 1161 76.51 -60.01 30.31
C THR A 1161 75.74 -60.83 31.35
N GLU A 1162 74.45 -60.55 31.54
CA GLU A 1162 73.58 -61.28 32.48
C GLU A 1162 73.46 -62.77 32.09
N GLN A 1163 73.30 -63.07 30.80
CA GLN A 1163 73.29 -64.45 30.29
C GLN A 1163 74.64 -65.15 30.51
N LEU A 1164 75.77 -64.48 30.25
CA LEU A 1164 77.11 -65.04 30.47
C LEU A 1164 77.39 -65.30 31.97
N LEU A 1165 76.86 -64.46 32.86
CA LEU A 1165 76.97 -64.62 34.31
C LEU A 1165 76.03 -65.71 34.86
N ALA A 1166 74.85 -65.90 34.26
CA ALA A 1166 73.92 -66.97 34.61
C ALA A 1166 74.43 -68.38 34.21
N MET A 1167 75.31 -68.48 33.22
CA MET A 1167 75.89 -69.75 32.76
C MET A 1167 77.15 -70.18 33.55
N GLN A 1168 77.00 -70.39 34.87
CA GLN A 1168 77.97 -71.17 35.66
C GLN A 1168 77.48 -72.61 35.90
N PRO A 1169 78.40 -73.61 35.95
CA PRO A 1169 78.04 -75.03 36.08
C PRO A 1169 77.71 -75.44 37.53
N PRO A 1170 76.84 -76.44 37.73
CA PRO A 1170 76.57 -77.02 39.05
C PRO A 1170 77.74 -77.90 39.56
N PRO A 1171 77.97 -77.97 40.89
CA PRO A 1171 79.07 -78.75 41.47
C PRO A 1171 78.77 -80.25 41.60
N SER A 1172 79.81 -81.08 41.53
CA SER A 1172 79.68 -82.54 41.60
C SER A 1172 79.66 -83.12 43.03
N ILE A 1173 78.45 -83.34 43.52
CA ILE A 1173 78.04 -84.49 44.38
C ILE A 1173 78.74 -84.69 45.75
N THR A 1174 77.93 -84.56 46.80
CA THR A 1174 77.77 -85.66 47.77
C THR A 1174 76.29 -86.06 47.89
N LEU A 1175 76.05 -87.37 47.93
CA LEU A 1175 74.76 -88.07 48.01
C LEU A 1175 74.38 -88.30 49.51
N PRO A 1176 73.14 -88.72 49.92
CA PRO A 1176 72.45 -89.87 49.31
C PRO A 1176 70.90 -90.00 49.39
N THR A 1177 70.48 -91.16 48.85
CA THR A 1177 69.33 -92.03 49.22
C THR A 1177 67.91 -91.82 48.67
N THR A 1178 67.44 -92.93 48.10
CA THR A 1178 66.06 -93.45 47.94
C THR A 1178 65.06 -92.73 47.02
N ASN A 1179 64.39 -93.36 46.03
CA ASN A 1179 63.57 -94.60 45.92
C ASN A 1179 62.05 -94.21 45.87
N PRO A 1180 61.09 -95.08 45.47
CA PRO A 1180 60.71 -95.19 44.07
C PRO A 1180 59.21 -94.97 43.78
N ALA A 1181 58.89 -94.90 42.49
CA ALA A 1181 57.65 -95.28 41.82
C ALA A 1181 56.32 -95.38 42.61
N GLN A 1182 55.36 -94.52 42.19
CA GLN A 1182 53.90 -94.73 42.29
C GLN A 1182 53.31 -94.67 43.72
N PRO A 1183 51.97 -94.53 43.88
CA PRO A 1183 50.91 -94.51 42.87
C PRO A 1183 50.24 -93.10 42.77
N ILE A 1184 49.08 -92.90 42.13
CA ILE A 1184 47.70 -92.86 42.70
C ILE A 1184 47.59 -92.10 44.05
N GLU A 1185 46.57 -91.22 44.15
CA GLU A 1185 45.98 -90.67 45.39
C GLU A 1185 46.86 -89.69 46.23
N PRO A 1186 46.30 -88.96 47.24
CA PRO A 1186 45.12 -88.07 47.07
C PRO A 1186 45.16 -86.76 47.91
N LEU A 1187 44.05 -86.00 47.82
CA LEU A 1187 43.47 -85.11 48.85
C LEU A 1187 44.25 -83.86 49.35
N VAL A 1188 43.59 -82.69 49.21
CA VAL A 1188 43.39 -81.55 50.14
C VAL A 1188 43.99 -81.60 51.57
N PRO A 1189 44.29 -80.43 52.23
CA PRO A 1189 43.53 -79.17 52.13
C PRO A 1189 44.27 -77.80 52.23
N SER A 1190 43.51 -76.71 51.96
CA SER A 1190 43.42 -75.40 52.68
C SER A 1190 44.67 -74.60 53.10
N ASP A 1191 44.71 -73.26 53.15
CA ASP A 1191 43.91 -72.10 52.68
C ASP A 1191 44.80 -70.84 52.93
N SER A 1192 44.56 -69.59 52.53
CA SER A 1192 43.49 -68.86 51.80
C SER A 1192 44.17 -67.64 51.12
N GLY A 1193 43.57 -66.77 50.30
CA GLY A 1193 42.21 -66.67 49.75
C GLY A 1193 41.89 -65.19 49.40
N LYS A 1194 41.07 -64.78 48.42
CA LYS A 1194 40.18 -65.37 47.38
C LYS A 1194 39.94 -64.25 46.32
N ALA A 1195 39.48 -64.40 45.07
CA ALA A 1195 39.31 -65.46 44.04
C ALA A 1195 38.85 -64.71 42.72
N VAL A 1196 38.60 -65.27 41.52
CA VAL A 1196 38.52 -66.67 41.06
C VAL A 1196 39.24 -66.91 39.72
N SER A 1197 38.58 -67.00 38.54
CA SER A 1197 39.15 -67.60 37.30
C SER A 1197 38.32 -67.37 36.01
N ASP A 1198 38.97 -67.44 34.83
CA ASP A 1198 38.68 -68.21 33.57
C ASP A 1198 37.25 -68.35 32.96
N PRO A 1199 37.03 -68.88 31.70
CA PRO A 1199 37.93 -69.18 30.55
C PRO A 1199 37.40 -68.77 29.12
N GLU A 1200 38.22 -69.06 28.08
CA GLU A 1200 37.90 -69.57 26.70
C GLU A 1200 36.96 -68.91 25.64
N GLU A 1201 37.16 -69.41 24.40
CA GLU A 1201 36.35 -69.41 23.15
C GLU A 1201 36.21 -68.20 22.17
N HIS A 1202 36.16 -68.57 20.89
CA HIS A 1202 35.68 -67.83 19.69
C HIS A 1202 34.25 -68.33 19.33
N PRO A 1203 33.49 -67.76 18.35
CA PRO A 1203 33.52 -66.45 17.68
C PRO A 1203 32.11 -65.77 17.63
N LYS A 1204 31.98 -64.64 16.88
CA LYS A 1204 30.83 -64.20 16.01
C LYS A 1204 30.34 -62.73 16.19
N GLN A 1205 30.09 -62.12 15.03
CA GLN A 1205 28.95 -61.24 14.64
C GLN A 1205 28.39 -60.14 15.58
N SER A 1206 28.58 -58.89 15.12
CA SER A 1206 27.58 -57.80 14.99
C SER A 1206 26.71 -57.32 16.17
N GLY A 1207 26.78 -56.01 16.43
CA GLY A 1207 25.81 -55.23 17.22
C GLY A 1207 26.35 -54.83 18.61
N GLY A 1208 26.03 -53.66 19.16
CA GLY A 1208 25.30 -52.54 18.56
C GLY A 1208 24.95 -51.45 19.59
N GLY A 1209 25.34 -50.20 19.33
CA GLY A 1209 25.10 -49.06 20.22
C GLY A 1209 26.05 -48.98 21.44
N THR A 1210 26.09 -47.89 22.22
CA THR A 1210 25.41 -46.59 22.03
C THR A 1210 26.29 -45.47 22.63
N GLN A 1211 26.65 -44.45 21.84
CA GLN A 1211 27.21 -43.20 22.41
C GLN A 1211 26.09 -42.32 22.98
N PRO A 1212 26.33 -41.56 24.06
CA PRO A 1212 25.29 -40.77 24.71
C PRO A 1212 24.82 -39.62 23.81
N ALA A 1213 23.49 -39.48 23.67
CA ALA A 1213 22.89 -38.40 22.89
C ALA A 1213 23.02 -37.05 23.61
N VAL A 1214 23.78 -36.13 23.02
CA VAL A 1214 23.88 -34.74 23.50
C VAL A 1214 22.59 -34.00 23.11
N GLY A 1215 21.77 -33.66 24.11
CA GLY A 1215 20.57 -32.85 23.91
C GLY A 1215 20.93 -31.43 23.47
N ARG A 1216 20.34 -30.95 22.37
CA ARG A 1216 20.39 -29.55 21.94
C ARG A 1216 19.08 -28.86 22.33
N SER A 1217 19.17 -27.73 23.03
CA SER A 1217 18.06 -26.78 23.15
C SER A 1217 18.27 -25.63 22.16
N ARG A 1218 17.20 -25.05 21.65
CA ARG A 1218 17.23 -23.94 20.69
C ARG A 1218 15.94 -23.13 20.82
N GLU A 1219 16.09 -21.84 21.09
CA GLU A 1219 14.97 -20.90 21.10
C GLU A 1219 14.54 -20.58 19.66
N VAL A 1220 13.24 -20.36 19.44
CA VAL A 1220 12.65 -20.17 18.12
C VAL A 1220 11.61 -19.04 18.19
N THR A 1221 11.98 -17.87 17.69
CA THR A 1221 11.18 -16.64 17.75
C THR A 1221 10.39 -16.34 16.47
N ASP A 1222 10.68 -17.02 15.36
CA ASP A 1222 9.98 -16.84 14.09
C ASP A 1222 9.79 -18.16 13.29
N LYS A 1223 8.99 -18.07 12.23
CA LYS A 1223 8.61 -19.21 11.37
C LYS A 1223 9.77 -19.77 10.52
N VAL A 1224 10.76 -18.96 10.19
CA VAL A 1224 11.95 -19.36 9.40
C VAL A 1224 12.91 -20.15 10.29
N ALA A 1225 13.13 -19.69 11.52
CA ALA A 1225 13.86 -20.43 12.54
C ALA A 1225 13.18 -21.78 12.86
N ALA A 1226 11.85 -21.83 12.93
CA ALA A 1226 11.09 -23.06 13.09
C ALA A 1226 11.30 -24.03 11.93
N GLN A 1227 11.27 -23.54 10.68
CA GLN A 1227 11.53 -24.36 9.48
C GLN A 1227 12.97 -24.89 9.44
N ALA A 1228 13.96 -24.12 9.89
CA ALA A 1228 15.35 -24.58 9.97
C ALA A 1228 15.53 -25.73 10.98
N VAL A 1229 14.86 -25.66 12.14
CA VAL A 1229 14.88 -26.74 13.15
C VAL A 1229 14.15 -27.99 12.64
N LEU A 1230 13.00 -27.82 11.96
CA LEU A 1230 12.29 -28.93 11.32
C LEU A 1230 13.14 -29.63 10.26
N GLY A 1231 13.83 -28.87 9.39
CA GLY A 1231 14.74 -29.43 8.39
C GLY A 1231 15.93 -30.18 8.98
N GLU A 1232 16.50 -29.71 10.11
CA GLU A 1232 17.55 -30.44 10.83
C GLU A 1232 17.01 -31.78 11.35
N ILE A 1233 15.80 -31.80 11.93
CA ILE A 1233 15.11 -33.00 12.42
C ILE A 1233 14.76 -33.98 11.29
N GLU A 1234 14.20 -33.50 10.18
CA GLU A 1234 13.90 -34.30 8.99
C GLU A 1234 15.15 -34.96 8.42
N SER A 1235 16.29 -34.24 8.37
CA SER A 1235 17.57 -34.80 7.92
C SER A 1235 18.08 -35.92 8.82
N LEU A 1236 17.89 -35.81 10.14
CA LEU A 1236 18.26 -36.83 11.12
C LEU A 1236 17.35 -38.06 11.05
N ILE A 1237 16.04 -37.86 10.83
CA ILE A 1237 15.07 -38.96 10.64
C ILE A 1237 15.35 -39.68 9.32
N ALA A 1238 15.67 -38.96 8.23
CA ALA A 1238 16.08 -39.54 6.96
C ALA A 1238 17.40 -40.33 7.06
N ALA A 1239 18.31 -39.90 7.94
CA ALA A 1239 19.53 -40.64 8.31
C ALA A 1239 19.28 -41.82 9.28
N GLY A 1240 18.02 -42.12 9.63
CA GLY A 1240 17.64 -43.26 10.48
C GLY A 1240 17.76 -43.03 11.99
N ALA A 1241 18.03 -41.80 12.45
CA ALA A 1241 18.15 -41.49 13.87
C ALA A 1241 16.78 -41.37 14.56
N ARG A 1242 16.67 -41.94 15.77
CA ARG A 1242 15.49 -41.76 16.64
C ARG A 1242 15.58 -40.44 17.41
N VAL A 1243 15.00 -39.38 16.85
CA VAL A 1243 14.90 -38.06 17.49
C VAL A 1243 13.77 -38.05 18.54
N ARG A 1244 14.01 -37.41 19.69
CA ARG A 1244 12.97 -37.04 20.68
C ARG A 1244 12.92 -35.52 20.75
N ILE A 1245 11.72 -34.95 20.60
CA ILE A 1245 11.48 -33.51 20.62
C ILE A 1245 10.73 -33.15 21.91
N SER A 1246 11.09 -32.02 22.51
CA SER A 1246 10.38 -31.38 23.62
C SER A 1246 10.37 -29.88 23.36
N TRP A 1247 9.22 -29.23 23.51
CA TRP A 1247 9.07 -27.78 23.37
C TRP A 1247 8.38 -27.22 24.61
N GLU A 1248 8.71 -25.97 24.92
CA GLU A 1248 8.14 -25.18 26.01
C GLU A 1248 7.79 -23.80 25.43
N VAL A 1249 6.70 -23.19 25.89
CA VAL A 1249 6.29 -21.85 25.44
C VAL A 1249 6.85 -20.84 26.43
N LEU A 1250 7.85 -20.07 26.01
CA LEU A 1250 8.40 -18.97 26.78
C LEU A 1250 7.47 -17.74 26.68
N PRO A 1251 7.33 -16.95 27.75
CA PRO A 1251 6.36 -15.84 27.86
C PRO A 1251 6.82 -14.53 27.20
#